data_AF-A0A0G0EZ40-F1
#
_entry.id   AF-A0A0G0EZ40-F1
#
_cell.length_a   1.000
_cell.length_b   1.000
_cell.length_c   1.000
_cell.angle_alpha   90.00
_cell.angle_beta   90.00
_cell.angle_gamma   90.00
#
_symmetry.space_group_name_H-M   'P 1'
#
loop_
_entity.id
_entity.type
_entity.pdbx_description
1 polymer ?
#
loop_
_entity_poly.entity_id
_entity_poly.type
_entity_poly.pdbx_seq_one_letter_code
_entity_poly.pdbx_strand_id
1 'polypeptide(L)'
;MSSRKVVILCAISFAVGLLGGLFLLKYIFPNLSIVEQSLKEEKVYQVEHNICPEPEVVSTQCTIFIDISGALKAPGVYCFDPGDRVIDAVKKAGGFSEKVSLEYVARNINLSKVLVSNQKIYIPSKEELLCELRLFTLKEEEVIPQKTPENMLVEEDITDNPVENDCININTANITELDSLDGIGPSTAQKIIDSRPYNLDRQPMTNLKIIFVYSMFHPLKTIIQNMGKRVGGFLRYLIDYKIIFISISYIILNIFGITLLRNIDIHISMRHILPTIGVIITLLWVSNRLRNISANSKLTRKRQTLCRKLLLYLNLFNLLILIGVFMIARLRPILNHEKENDIAAQSFTEERGEFNAIVTSEITEKPTYNTIEVKPATDTLIRESILKKGSQKFLVKIKKYQIPSIGEVCNIRGLFKIPENFEDFNYKDYLKNNNIYLLMEFPEMECNGERGGFHLQNILVDFKQKLNKIISVNLKEPQSSLMMGIIFGQDRLFSEKFDNNVRMAGVSHIVAASGYNITILILSGSKLLKFLPLRIRLFLLLFLIWGFCILSGLSPSIVRACIMTSIALIAMILGKKNTIHVTLPLTAFIFVLIDPKIVFNVGFQLSVVATLGLVYLQPALSNIWKKLFKKSSGFVEDTLLTTLSCTLTTLPITIYTFGTVSIWAVVANCFILPVIESTMFLGIFGLIFLKVFPLLSTLLFEASNVQLKYFELVVNLIGKAGWGYWELEKVGVIVPIVMCVFLVLLLSICFSILKFLVKNFILTFSLVIAFYRLCTMQVPVTPSLVFLNIGQGDATLIQQDSFQMLVDTGADTSILFELPKYMPVNDRTIEVIVLTHSHDDHIQGLFNLLNTYTVGTIVYASQCFESKDWEYVETNYEDILFDLNDSWKLIYGDISASAIYPINLNCHSNVNEDSIVLDVKIKDTKILLMGDAGYEAEEYLLENNLMGQVDILKAGHHCSRSATSDMFLSEIFTSIAICSCDTDNTFGHPHSETIDILEKHNVQHLVTYQEGNIVFTF
;
A
#
# COMPACT_ATOMS: atom_id res chain seq x y z
N MET A 1 -16.31 27.47 -50.07
CA MET A 1 -14.95 27.11 -49.56
C MET A 1 -14.61 25.71 -50.05
N SER A 2 -13.45 25.53 -50.70
CA SER A 2 -12.97 24.20 -51.10
C SER A 2 -12.74 23.31 -49.88
N SER A 3 -12.93 21.99 -50.01
CA SER A 3 -12.73 21.00 -48.93
C SER A 3 -11.37 21.10 -48.25
N ARG A 4 -10.32 21.54 -48.96
CA ARG A 4 -9.00 21.85 -48.40
C ARG A 4 -9.05 22.96 -47.33
N LYS A 5 -9.82 24.04 -47.55
CA LYS A 5 -9.92 25.15 -46.59
C LYS A 5 -10.61 24.73 -45.29
N VAL A 6 -11.55 23.78 -45.32
CA VAL A 6 -12.23 23.26 -44.13
C VAL A 6 -11.32 22.33 -43.33
N VAL A 7 -10.54 21.47 -43.99
CA VAL A 7 -9.54 20.60 -43.33
C VAL A 7 -8.45 21.44 -42.68
N ILE A 8 -7.99 22.50 -43.36
CA ILE A 8 -7.02 23.45 -42.81
C ILE A 8 -7.62 24.19 -41.61
N LEU A 9 -8.87 24.67 -41.68
CA LEU A 9 -9.53 25.29 -40.53
C LEU A 9 -9.71 24.33 -39.35
N CYS A 10 -10.05 23.06 -39.60
CA CYS A 10 -10.17 22.04 -38.54
C CYS A 10 -8.80 21.71 -37.93
N ALA A 11 -7.75 21.64 -38.73
CA ALA A 11 -6.38 21.44 -38.26
C ALA A 11 -5.89 22.64 -37.44
N ILE A 12 -6.21 23.86 -37.85
CA ILE A 12 -5.90 25.10 -37.12
C ILE A 12 -6.68 25.15 -35.81
N SER A 13 -8.00 24.89 -35.79
CA SER A 13 -8.77 24.84 -34.54
C SER A 13 -8.29 23.72 -33.61
N PHE A 14 -7.91 22.56 -34.14
CA PHE A 14 -7.35 21.47 -33.34
C PHE A 14 -5.98 21.82 -32.78
N ALA A 15 -5.10 22.44 -33.57
CA ALA A 15 -3.79 22.91 -33.13
C ALA A 15 -3.90 24.04 -32.10
N VAL A 16 -4.83 24.98 -32.27
CA VAL A 16 -5.10 26.05 -31.29
C VAL A 16 -5.68 25.47 -29.99
N GLY A 17 -6.56 24.48 -30.07
CA GLY A 17 -7.07 23.76 -28.90
C GLY A 17 -5.99 22.95 -28.16
N LEU A 18 -5.08 22.31 -28.92
CA LEU A 18 -3.95 21.54 -28.37
C LEU A 18 -2.89 22.45 -27.75
N LEU A 19 -2.58 23.60 -28.39
CA LEU A 19 -1.70 24.64 -27.86
C LEU A 19 -2.30 25.29 -26.62
N GLY A 20 -3.60 25.59 -26.60
CA GLY A 20 -4.29 26.08 -25.40
C GLY A 20 -4.26 25.08 -24.24
N GLY A 21 -4.43 23.78 -24.55
CA GLY A 21 -4.29 22.69 -23.58
C GLY A 21 -2.85 22.52 -23.07
N LEU A 22 -1.85 22.59 -23.95
CA LEU A 22 -0.43 22.52 -23.58
C LEU A 22 0.03 23.77 -22.80
N PHE A 23 -0.51 24.94 -23.11
CA PHE A 23 -0.25 26.18 -22.37
C PHE A 23 -0.85 26.13 -20.97
N LEU A 24 -2.05 25.55 -20.82
CA LEU A 24 -2.63 25.20 -19.52
C LEU A 24 -1.76 24.18 -18.78
N LEU A 25 -1.33 23.09 -19.43
CA LEU A 25 -0.46 22.08 -18.82
C LEU A 25 0.88 22.67 -18.33
N LYS A 26 1.49 23.57 -19.10
CA LYS A 26 2.74 24.25 -18.72
C LYS A 26 2.56 25.21 -17.52
N TYR A 27 1.37 25.79 -17.36
CA TYR A 27 1.02 26.60 -16.18
C TYR A 27 0.62 25.74 -14.97
N ILE A 28 0.17 24.51 -15.20
CA ILE A 28 -0.30 23.56 -14.18
C ILE A 28 0.85 22.72 -13.59
N PHE A 29 1.93 22.48 -14.33
CA PHE A 29 3.09 21.70 -13.88
C PHE A 29 4.40 22.52 -13.83
N PRO A 30 4.56 23.51 -12.93
CA PRO A 30 5.84 24.22 -12.83
C PRO A 30 6.94 23.37 -12.18
N ASN A 31 6.61 22.52 -11.20
CA ASN A 31 7.59 21.83 -10.37
C ASN A 31 7.19 20.37 -10.12
N LEU A 32 7.76 19.44 -10.90
CA LEU A 32 7.67 18.00 -10.63
C LEU A 32 8.72 17.53 -9.60
N SER A 33 9.63 18.41 -9.17
CA SER A 33 10.78 18.07 -8.32
C SER A 33 10.49 18.03 -6.81
N ILE A 34 9.31 18.46 -6.36
CA ILE A 34 9.00 18.63 -4.91
C ILE A 34 8.46 17.32 -4.28
N VAL A 35 7.98 16.37 -5.08
CA VAL A 35 7.36 15.13 -4.58
C VAL A 35 8.39 14.07 -4.13
N GLU A 36 9.65 14.18 -4.54
CA GLU A 36 10.71 13.24 -4.14
C GLU A 36 11.33 13.53 -2.78
N GLN A 37 11.12 14.73 -2.22
CA GLN A 37 11.86 15.20 -1.04
C GLN A 37 11.16 14.92 0.30
N SER A 38 9.88 14.51 0.29
CA SER A 38 9.10 14.28 1.52
C SER A 38 9.00 12.81 1.95
N LEU A 39 9.86 11.92 1.44
CA LEU A 39 9.76 10.47 1.63
C LEU A 39 11.04 9.80 2.15
N LYS A 40 12.03 10.55 2.65
CA LYS A 40 13.28 9.99 3.18
C LYS A 40 13.77 10.74 4.41
N GLU A 41 13.35 10.32 5.59
CA GLU A 41 14.10 10.55 6.84
C GLU A 41 14.01 9.27 7.69
N GLU A 42 14.88 8.30 7.41
CA GLU A 42 15.37 7.32 8.38
C GLU A 42 16.85 7.65 8.57
N LYS A 43 17.24 8.06 9.77
CA LYS A 43 18.65 8.29 10.11
C LYS A 43 19.26 6.97 10.55
N VAL A 44 20.06 6.36 9.67
CA VAL A 44 20.90 5.20 10.01
C VAL A 44 22.24 5.74 10.50
N TYR A 45 22.55 5.51 11.78
CA TYR A 45 23.84 5.89 12.36
C TYR A 45 24.84 4.74 12.19
N GLN A 46 25.97 5.00 11.52
CA GLN A 46 27.11 4.08 11.50
C GLN A 46 28.12 4.51 12.57
N VAL A 47 28.49 3.58 13.45
CA VAL A 47 29.52 3.81 14.47
C VAL A 47 30.89 3.73 13.79
N GLU A 48 31.51 4.88 13.54
CA GLU A 48 32.93 4.95 13.15
C GLU A 48 33.80 4.99 14.42
N HIS A 49 34.77 4.08 14.53
CA HIS A 49 35.78 4.11 15.59
C HIS A 49 36.62 5.39 15.48
N ASN A 50 36.37 6.38 16.34
CA ASN A 50 37.18 7.59 16.43
C ASN A 50 38.47 7.28 17.23
N ILE A 51 39.57 7.11 16.50
CA ILE A 51 40.94 7.10 17.05
C ILE A 51 41.42 8.56 17.16
N CYS A 52 41.82 9.00 18.36
CA CYS A 52 42.44 10.32 18.58
C CYS A 52 43.75 10.50 17.74
N PRO A 53 44.07 11.73 17.30
CA PRO A 53 44.99 11.97 16.20
C PRO A 53 46.47 12.00 16.63
N GLU A 54 47.33 11.37 15.82
CA GLU A 54 48.75 11.73 15.69
C GLU A 54 48.97 12.54 14.39
N PRO A 55 49.98 13.44 14.37
CA PRO A 55 50.01 14.55 13.43
C PRO A 55 50.43 14.16 12.02
N GLU A 56 49.69 14.74 11.07
CA GLU A 56 50.02 15.04 9.68
C GLU A 56 50.90 14.04 8.91
N VAL A 57 50.22 13.14 8.18
CA VAL A 57 50.72 12.69 6.89
C VAL A 57 49.66 12.96 5.84
N VAL A 58 49.95 13.99 5.03
CA VAL A 58 49.25 14.30 3.79
C VAL A 58 49.12 13.02 2.96
N SER A 59 47.90 12.52 2.79
CA SER A 59 47.62 11.56 1.73
C SER A 59 46.26 11.81 1.09
N THR A 60 46.33 12.10 -0.19
CA THR A 60 45.24 12.22 -1.15
C THR A 60 44.42 10.92 -1.18
N GLN A 61 43.14 11.00 -0.83
CA GLN A 61 42.21 9.87 -0.86
C GLN A 61 42.07 9.32 -2.29
N CYS A 62 42.56 8.10 -2.46
CA CYS A 62 42.34 7.28 -3.63
C CYS A 62 40.87 6.84 -3.73
N THR A 63 40.16 7.18 -4.82
CA THR A 63 38.71 6.91 -4.92
C THR A 63 38.31 5.91 -6.00
N ILE A 64 39.17 5.61 -6.98
CA ILE A 64 38.87 4.63 -8.05
C ILE A 64 40.04 3.67 -8.25
N PHE A 65 39.83 2.38 -8.01
CA PHE A 65 40.79 1.33 -8.36
C PHE A 65 40.46 0.71 -9.73
N ILE A 66 41.46 0.68 -10.61
CA ILE A 66 41.35 0.10 -11.95
C ILE A 66 42.44 -0.96 -12.12
N ASP A 67 42.04 -2.18 -12.45
CA ASP A 67 42.95 -3.22 -12.93
C ASP A 67 43.22 -2.98 -14.42
N ILE A 68 44.42 -2.53 -14.76
CA ILE A 68 44.84 -2.36 -16.15
C ILE A 68 45.90 -3.41 -16.51
N SER A 69 45.60 -4.24 -17.49
CA SER A 69 46.39 -5.43 -17.84
C SER A 69 46.54 -5.63 -19.36
N GLY A 70 47.49 -6.48 -19.76
CA GLY A 70 47.82 -6.74 -21.16
C GLY A 70 49.12 -6.07 -21.63
N ALA A 71 49.19 -5.63 -22.89
CA ALA A 71 50.37 -5.11 -23.57
C ALA A 71 50.75 -3.66 -23.15
N LEU A 72 51.05 -3.49 -21.87
CA LEU A 72 51.52 -2.27 -21.22
C LEU A 72 52.91 -2.49 -20.61
N LYS A 73 53.64 -1.41 -20.31
CA LYS A 73 54.97 -1.54 -19.72
C LYS A 73 54.94 -2.04 -18.27
N ALA A 74 53.95 -1.63 -17.48
CA ALA A 74 53.77 -2.04 -16.09
C ALA A 74 52.28 -2.31 -15.77
N PRO A 75 51.73 -3.49 -16.11
CA PRO A 75 50.34 -3.84 -15.80
C PRO A 75 50.13 -4.04 -14.28
N GLY A 76 48.95 -3.69 -13.76
CA GLY A 76 48.65 -3.77 -12.33
C GLY A 76 47.36 -3.03 -11.94
N VAL A 77 47.06 -3.04 -10.64
CA VAL A 77 45.93 -2.28 -10.08
C VAL A 77 46.44 -0.91 -9.63
N TYR A 78 45.84 0.14 -10.18
CA TYR A 78 46.23 1.51 -9.88
C TYR A 78 45.05 2.32 -9.36
N CYS A 79 45.39 3.30 -8.54
CA CYS A 79 44.50 4.30 -7.99
C CYS A 79 44.32 5.50 -8.92
N PHE A 80 43.10 6.01 -9.08
CA PHE A 80 42.75 7.21 -9.87
C PHE A 80 41.70 8.06 -9.16
N ASP A 81 41.59 9.33 -9.60
CA ASP A 81 40.60 10.29 -9.10
C ASP A 81 39.34 10.32 -9.99
N PRO A 82 38.18 10.77 -9.49
CA PRO A 82 36.93 10.77 -10.25
C PRO A 82 37.00 11.79 -11.39
N GLY A 83 36.98 11.31 -12.63
CA GLY A 83 37.12 12.13 -13.83
C GLY A 83 38.34 11.76 -14.69
N ASP A 84 39.30 11.02 -14.13
CA ASP A 84 40.42 10.44 -14.87
C ASP A 84 39.90 9.50 -15.97
N ARG A 85 40.61 9.46 -17.09
CA ARG A 85 40.18 8.72 -18.29
C ARG A 85 41.05 7.51 -18.52
N VAL A 86 40.60 6.60 -19.39
CA VAL A 86 41.35 5.39 -19.78
C VAL A 86 42.79 5.73 -20.23
N ILE A 87 43.02 6.88 -20.86
CA ILE A 87 44.37 7.32 -21.23
C ILE A 87 45.29 7.60 -20.03
N ASP A 88 44.73 8.08 -18.92
CA ASP A 88 45.49 8.39 -17.71
C ASP A 88 45.89 7.08 -17.01
N ALA A 89 45.04 6.06 -17.07
CA ALA A 89 45.39 4.71 -16.64
C ALA A 89 46.52 4.08 -17.47
N VAL A 90 46.49 4.25 -18.79
CA VAL A 90 47.57 3.78 -19.67
C VAL A 90 48.89 4.50 -19.37
N LYS A 91 48.86 5.82 -19.13
CA LYS A 91 50.06 6.60 -18.77
C LYS A 91 50.63 6.15 -17.42
N LYS A 92 49.78 5.94 -16.41
CA LYS A 92 50.21 5.52 -15.07
C LYS A 92 50.82 4.11 -15.08
N ALA A 93 50.37 3.24 -15.98
CA ALA A 93 50.96 1.93 -16.28
C ALA A 93 52.24 2.00 -17.16
N GLY A 94 52.84 3.17 -17.33
CA GLY A 94 54.09 3.37 -18.09
C GLY A 94 53.91 3.48 -19.61
N GLY A 95 52.68 3.57 -20.10
CA GLY A 95 52.34 3.60 -21.52
C GLY A 95 52.26 2.21 -22.16
N PHE A 96 51.94 2.17 -23.45
CA PHE A 96 51.90 0.91 -24.19
C PHE A 96 53.29 0.28 -24.33
N SER A 97 53.34 -1.06 -24.28
CA SER A 97 54.57 -1.78 -24.60
C SER A 97 54.79 -1.85 -26.11
N GLU A 98 56.00 -2.19 -26.55
CA GLU A 98 56.33 -2.36 -27.98
C GLU A 98 55.49 -3.44 -28.67
N LYS A 99 54.87 -4.33 -27.88
CA LYS A 99 54.04 -5.43 -28.35
C LYS A 99 52.58 -5.03 -28.60
N VAL A 100 52.14 -3.80 -28.31
CA VAL A 100 50.74 -3.39 -28.48
C VAL A 100 50.34 -3.25 -29.97
N SER A 101 49.07 -3.50 -30.29
CA SER A 101 48.49 -3.12 -31.59
C SER A 101 47.84 -1.73 -31.51
N LEU A 102 48.54 -0.71 -31.98
CA LEU A 102 48.03 0.67 -32.00
C LEU A 102 46.75 0.80 -32.85
N GLU A 103 46.59 -0.01 -33.91
CA GLU A 103 45.40 -0.02 -34.75
C GLU A 103 44.17 -0.56 -34.02
N TYR A 104 44.34 -1.60 -33.18
CA TYR A 104 43.26 -2.11 -32.33
C TYR A 104 42.84 -1.09 -31.27
N VAL A 105 43.82 -0.46 -30.60
CA VAL A 105 43.55 0.59 -29.59
C VAL A 105 42.76 1.73 -30.22
N ALA A 106 43.17 2.22 -31.41
CA ALA A 106 42.50 3.34 -32.08
C ALA A 106 41.05 3.03 -32.51
N ARG A 107 40.72 1.78 -32.84
CA ARG A 107 39.39 1.38 -33.31
C ARG A 107 38.45 0.92 -32.20
N ASN A 108 38.99 0.27 -31.15
CA ASN A 108 38.19 -0.47 -30.17
C ASN A 108 38.29 0.06 -28.74
N ILE A 109 39.27 0.91 -28.43
CA ILE A 109 39.44 1.46 -27.08
C ILE A 109 39.21 2.97 -27.09
N ASN A 110 38.15 3.41 -26.40
CA ASN A 110 37.89 4.83 -26.19
C ASN A 110 38.78 5.37 -25.06
N LEU A 111 39.95 5.90 -25.43
CA LEU A 111 40.93 6.47 -24.50
C LEU A 111 40.40 7.68 -23.70
N SER A 112 39.33 8.32 -24.18
CA SER A 112 38.69 9.45 -23.49
C SER A 112 37.55 9.02 -22.57
N LYS A 113 37.23 7.73 -22.45
CA LYS A 113 36.20 7.27 -21.52
C LYS A 113 36.65 7.50 -20.08
N VAL A 114 35.78 8.04 -19.25
CA VAL A 114 36.03 8.24 -17.81
C VAL A 114 36.10 6.87 -17.12
N LEU A 115 37.06 6.72 -16.21
CA LEU A 115 37.26 5.51 -15.41
C LEU A 115 36.12 5.33 -14.41
N VAL A 116 35.72 4.08 -14.19
CA VAL A 116 34.65 3.72 -13.24
C VAL A 116 35.21 2.66 -12.30
N SER A 117 34.87 2.76 -11.01
CA SER A 117 35.43 1.90 -9.97
C SER A 117 35.22 0.41 -10.26
N ASN A 118 36.22 -0.41 -9.92
CA ASN A 118 36.27 -1.86 -10.14
C ASN A 118 36.23 -2.29 -11.62
N GLN A 119 36.54 -1.40 -12.56
CA GLN A 119 36.66 -1.75 -13.97
C GLN A 119 38.02 -2.41 -14.26
N LYS A 120 37.99 -3.51 -15.01
CA LYS A 120 39.19 -4.09 -15.63
C LYS A 120 39.34 -3.60 -17.07
N ILE A 121 40.51 -3.09 -17.41
CA ILE A 121 40.85 -2.65 -18.77
C ILE A 121 41.96 -3.55 -19.29
N TYR A 122 41.63 -4.34 -20.32
CA TYR A 122 42.58 -5.24 -20.95
C TYR A 122 42.98 -4.72 -22.34
N ILE A 123 44.29 -4.63 -22.61
CA ILE A 123 44.83 -4.23 -23.92
C ILE A 123 45.59 -5.41 -24.51
N PRO A 124 45.09 -6.08 -25.57
CA PRO A 124 45.75 -7.26 -26.11
C PRO A 124 47.07 -6.91 -26.82
N SER A 125 48.01 -7.85 -26.83
CA SER A 125 49.23 -7.73 -27.64
C SER A 125 48.96 -8.02 -29.13
N LYS A 126 49.85 -7.56 -30.02
CA LYS A 126 49.85 -7.94 -31.45
C LYS A 126 49.90 -9.46 -31.62
N GLU A 127 50.65 -10.15 -30.76
CA GLU A 127 50.81 -11.60 -30.78
C GLU A 127 49.50 -12.32 -30.38
N GLU A 128 48.75 -11.81 -29.40
CA GLU A 128 47.43 -12.35 -29.02
C GLU A 128 46.38 -12.16 -30.11
N LEU A 129 46.36 -10.99 -30.75
CA LEU A 129 45.48 -10.72 -31.89
C LEU A 129 45.82 -11.60 -33.10
N LEU A 130 47.11 -11.87 -33.32
CA LEU A 130 47.59 -12.85 -34.31
C LEU A 130 47.26 -14.29 -33.89
N CYS A 131 47.17 -14.58 -32.59
CA CYS A 131 46.80 -15.88 -32.05
C CYS A 131 45.29 -16.17 -32.18
N GLU A 132 44.41 -15.17 -31.99
CA GLU A 132 42.97 -15.31 -32.28
C GLU A 132 42.69 -15.53 -33.78
N LEU A 133 43.51 -14.96 -34.67
CA LEU A 133 43.46 -15.23 -36.11
C LEU A 133 44.08 -16.58 -36.51
N ARG A 134 45.02 -17.12 -35.73
CA ARG A 134 45.60 -18.48 -35.92
C ARG A 134 44.87 -19.60 -35.17
N LEU A 135 43.93 -19.29 -34.28
CA LEU A 135 43.06 -20.27 -33.61
C LEU A 135 41.85 -20.72 -34.45
N PHE A 136 41.65 -20.18 -35.66
CA PHE A 136 40.74 -20.77 -36.64
C PHE A 136 41.39 -21.17 -37.98
N THR A 137 42.72 -21.10 -38.09
CA THR A 137 43.46 -21.73 -39.19
C THR A 137 44.65 -22.53 -38.66
N LEU A 138 44.27 -23.65 -38.03
CA LEU A 138 44.92 -24.96 -37.95
C LEU A 138 46.41 -25.04 -37.56
N LYS A 139 46.63 -25.67 -36.39
CA LYS A 139 47.61 -26.75 -36.27
C LYS A 139 47.42 -27.73 -37.43
N GLU A 140 48.27 -27.62 -38.44
CA GLU A 140 48.95 -28.73 -39.08
C GLU A 140 50.30 -28.17 -39.58
N GLU A 141 51.28 -28.14 -38.69
CA GLU A 141 52.68 -28.19 -39.08
C GLU A 141 53.19 -29.58 -38.73
N GLU A 142 53.47 -30.35 -39.78
CA GLU A 142 54.83 -30.83 -39.97
C GLU A 142 55.49 -29.98 -41.10
N VAL A 143 56.64 -29.40 -40.76
CA VAL A 143 57.81 -29.08 -41.61
C VAL A 143 57.90 -27.72 -42.38
N ILE A 144 58.89 -26.93 -41.90
CA ILE A 144 59.54 -25.67 -42.36
C ILE A 144 60.70 -26.06 -43.34
N PRO A 145 61.20 -25.29 -44.36
CA PRO A 145 61.74 -23.92 -44.20
C PRO A 145 61.79 -22.91 -45.38
N GLN A 146 61.76 -21.62 -44.97
CA GLN A 146 62.55 -20.44 -45.40
C GLN A 146 62.47 -19.80 -46.82
N LYS A 147 62.49 -18.45 -46.73
CA LYS A 147 63.02 -17.39 -47.64
C LYS A 147 62.04 -16.64 -48.58
N THR A 148 62.11 -15.31 -48.44
CA THR A 148 61.81 -14.19 -49.36
C THR A 148 62.38 -14.37 -50.79
N PRO A 149 62.13 -13.48 -51.79
CA PRO A 149 61.07 -12.48 -52.02
C PRO A 149 60.53 -12.45 -53.51
N GLU A 150 59.70 -11.44 -53.82
CA GLU A 150 59.70 -10.67 -55.10
C GLU A 150 58.92 -11.07 -56.38
N ASN A 151 58.23 -10.04 -56.87
CA ASN A 151 57.77 -9.68 -58.22
C ASN A 151 58.42 -10.32 -59.47
N MET A 152 57.58 -10.49 -60.51
CA MET A 152 57.74 -10.20 -61.97
C MET A 152 57.03 -11.29 -62.79
N LEU A 153 55.98 -10.96 -63.56
CA LEU A 153 55.97 -10.52 -64.97
C LEU A 153 56.53 -11.55 -65.98
N VAL A 154 55.92 -11.53 -67.18
CA VAL A 154 56.35 -12.10 -68.49
C VAL A 154 55.68 -13.46 -68.82
N GLU A 155 54.59 -13.47 -69.61
CA GLU A 155 54.45 -13.58 -71.10
C GLU A 155 54.21 -15.03 -71.55
N GLU A 156 53.11 -15.24 -72.29
CA GLU A 156 53.06 -15.82 -73.66
C GLU A 156 53.26 -17.36 -73.72
N ASP A 157 52.70 -18.13 -74.64
CA ASP A 157 51.52 -18.12 -75.49
C ASP A 157 51.49 -19.53 -76.14
N ILE A 158 50.31 -19.98 -76.61
CA ILE A 158 50.03 -21.03 -77.61
C ILE A 158 50.57 -22.48 -77.43
N THR A 159 49.67 -23.47 -77.33
CA THR A 159 49.32 -24.43 -78.42
C THR A 159 48.59 -25.69 -77.94
N ASP A 160 47.56 -26.04 -78.70
CA ASP A 160 47.07 -27.37 -79.06
C ASP A 160 46.34 -28.27 -78.05
N ASN A 161 45.01 -28.30 -78.24
CA ASN A 161 44.10 -29.47 -78.15
C ASN A 161 44.71 -30.73 -78.84
N PRO A 162 44.27 -31.99 -78.59
CA PRO A 162 42.86 -32.36 -78.33
C PRO A 162 42.57 -33.67 -77.49
N VAL A 163 41.27 -33.89 -77.24
CA VAL A 163 40.52 -35.17 -77.06
C VAL A 163 40.37 -35.83 -75.67
N GLU A 164 39.08 -36.03 -75.33
CA GLU A 164 38.37 -37.03 -74.49
C GLU A 164 38.55 -37.10 -72.97
N ASN A 165 37.50 -36.65 -72.27
CA ASN A 165 36.81 -37.52 -71.31
C ASN A 165 35.32 -37.13 -71.23
N ASP A 166 34.47 -37.92 -71.90
CA ASP A 166 33.01 -37.84 -71.88
C ASP A 166 32.46 -38.27 -70.51
N CYS A 167 32.47 -37.36 -69.54
CA CYS A 167 31.80 -37.56 -68.26
C CYS A 167 30.74 -36.49 -68.06
N ILE A 168 29.46 -36.88 -68.18
CA ILE A 168 28.32 -35.99 -67.92
C ILE A 168 28.14 -35.84 -66.41
N ASN A 169 28.25 -34.61 -65.91
CA ASN A 169 28.11 -34.32 -64.48
C ASN A 169 26.63 -34.36 -64.06
N ILE A 170 26.24 -35.41 -63.34
CA ILE A 170 24.88 -35.68 -62.87
C ILE A 170 24.24 -34.53 -62.07
N ASN A 171 25.03 -33.66 -61.41
CA ASN A 171 24.49 -32.56 -60.60
C ASN A 171 24.16 -31.30 -61.43
N THR A 172 24.69 -31.18 -62.64
CA THR A 172 24.57 -29.97 -63.47
C THR A 172 23.99 -30.21 -64.86
N ALA A 173 24.03 -31.45 -65.34
CA ALA A 173 23.54 -31.83 -66.66
C ALA A 173 22.05 -31.50 -66.86
N ASN A 174 21.67 -31.08 -68.06
CA ASN A 174 20.27 -30.85 -68.42
C ASN A 174 19.56 -32.15 -68.82
N ILE A 175 18.24 -32.09 -68.99
CA ILE A 175 17.45 -33.31 -69.23
C ILE A 175 17.82 -34.00 -70.54
N THR A 176 18.16 -33.24 -71.58
CA THR A 176 18.58 -33.75 -72.88
C THR A 176 19.96 -34.40 -72.86
N GLU A 177 20.87 -33.90 -72.02
CA GLU A 177 22.19 -34.51 -71.78
C GLU A 177 22.08 -35.81 -70.98
N LEU A 178 21.20 -35.85 -69.96
CA LEU A 178 20.95 -37.07 -69.20
C LEU A 178 20.18 -38.13 -70.00
N ASP A 179 19.27 -37.70 -70.87
CA ASP A 179 18.50 -38.58 -71.77
C ASP A 179 19.38 -39.18 -72.89
N SER A 180 20.53 -38.56 -73.16
CA SER A 180 21.51 -39.08 -74.11
C SER A 180 22.38 -40.22 -73.56
N LEU A 181 22.28 -40.52 -72.25
CA LEU A 181 22.97 -41.65 -71.63
C LEU A 181 22.18 -42.95 -71.80
N ASP A 182 22.87 -44.00 -72.22
CA ASP A 182 22.23 -45.27 -72.58
C ASP A 182 21.46 -45.87 -71.39
N GLY A 183 20.16 -46.17 -71.59
CA GLY A 183 19.26 -46.67 -70.55
C GLY A 183 18.58 -45.63 -69.66
N ILE A 184 18.95 -44.34 -69.76
CA ILE A 184 18.29 -43.23 -69.05
C ILE A 184 17.31 -42.56 -70.02
N GLY A 185 16.07 -43.05 -70.10
CA GLY A 185 15.02 -42.37 -70.88
C GLY A 185 14.52 -41.08 -70.20
N PRO A 186 13.66 -40.28 -70.85
CA PRO A 186 13.35 -38.92 -70.41
C PRO A 186 12.62 -38.89 -69.06
N SER A 187 11.88 -39.96 -68.72
CA SER A 187 11.24 -40.09 -67.40
C SER A 187 12.23 -40.33 -66.27
N THR A 188 13.34 -41.03 -66.54
CA THR A 188 14.39 -41.33 -65.57
C THR A 188 15.32 -40.13 -65.43
N ALA A 189 15.63 -39.44 -66.53
CA ALA A 189 16.35 -38.16 -66.52
C ALA A 189 15.62 -37.11 -65.66
N GLN A 190 14.29 -36.99 -65.81
CA GLN A 190 13.49 -36.09 -64.98
C GLN A 190 13.52 -36.50 -63.49
N LYS A 191 13.42 -37.79 -63.16
CA LYS A 191 13.52 -38.26 -61.77
C LYS A 191 14.88 -37.95 -61.13
N ILE A 192 15.97 -38.02 -61.90
CA ILE A 192 17.31 -37.66 -61.42
C ILE A 192 17.37 -36.16 -61.11
N ILE A 193 16.83 -35.30 -61.99
CA ILE A 193 16.76 -33.86 -61.76
C ILE A 193 15.89 -33.54 -60.53
N ASP A 194 14.72 -34.15 -60.43
CA ASP A 194 13.77 -33.96 -59.33
C ASP A 194 14.34 -34.41 -57.97
N SER A 195 15.30 -35.36 -57.99
CA SER A 195 15.97 -35.90 -56.80
C SER A 195 17.27 -35.18 -56.45
N ARG A 196 17.65 -34.11 -57.16
CA ARG A 196 18.86 -33.34 -56.82
C ARG A 196 18.66 -32.63 -55.47
N PRO A 197 19.63 -32.72 -54.54
CA PRO A 197 19.48 -32.18 -53.19
C PRO A 197 19.41 -30.64 -53.12
N TYR A 198 19.57 -29.94 -54.24
CA TYR A 198 19.45 -28.48 -54.34
C TYR A 198 18.63 -28.10 -55.57
N ASN A 199 17.31 -28.02 -55.41
CA ASN A 199 16.45 -27.41 -56.41
C ASN A 199 16.77 -25.91 -56.48
N LEU A 200 17.25 -25.45 -57.63
CA LEU A 200 17.74 -24.08 -57.89
C LEU A 200 16.62 -23.05 -58.11
N ASP A 201 15.44 -23.25 -57.52
CA ASP A 201 14.43 -22.20 -57.41
C ASP A 201 14.80 -21.28 -56.24
N ARG A 202 15.68 -20.33 -56.53
CA ARG A 202 15.97 -19.18 -55.66
C ARG A 202 14.71 -18.34 -55.52
N GLN A 203 13.90 -18.59 -54.48
CA GLN A 203 13.22 -17.48 -53.81
C GLN A 203 14.23 -16.79 -52.87
N PRO A 204 14.36 -15.46 -52.91
CA PRO A 204 15.40 -14.76 -52.18
C PRO A 204 15.25 -14.97 -50.67
N MET A 205 16.37 -15.34 -50.04
CA MET A 205 16.57 -15.56 -48.60
C MET A 205 16.43 -14.28 -47.76
N THR A 206 15.67 -13.29 -48.22
CA THR A 206 15.23 -12.12 -47.45
C THR A 206 13.90 -12.38 -46.71
N ASN A 207 13.13 -13.39 -47.13
CA ASN A 207 11.82 -13.66 -46.53
C ASN A 207 11.83 -14.59 -45.31
N LEU A 208 12.89 -15.34 -44.99
CA LEU A 208 12.87 -16.25 -43.82
C LEU A 208 13.01 -15.52 -42.48
N LYS A 209 13.85 -14.48 -42.39
CA LYS A 209 13.86 -13.57 -41.23
C LYS A 209 12.54 -12.80 -41.11
N ILE A 210 11.95 -12.39 -42.23
CA ILE A 210 10.63 -11.73 -42.23
C ILE A 210 9.55 -12.73 -41.82
N ILE A 211 9.49 -13.96 -42.31
CA ILE A 211 8.46 -14.95 -41.96
C ILE A 211 8.60 -15.42 -40.51
N PHE A 212 9.82 -15.54 -39.96
CA PHE A 212 10.03 -15.90 -38.56
C PHE A 212 9.64 -14.77 -37.60
N VAL A 213 10.02 -13.52 -37.93
CA VAL A 213 9.56 -12.32 -37.20
C VAL A 213 8.05 -12.16 -37.37
N TYR A 214 7.53 -12.29 -38.59
CA TYR A 214 6.11 -12.15 -38.88
C TYR A 214 5.30 -13.28 -38.24
N SER A 215 5.78 -14.52 -38.13
CA SER A 215 5.04 -15.60 -37.45
C SER A 215 5.04 -15.44 -35.92
N MET A 216 6.07 -14.84 -35.34
CA MET A 216 6.13 -14.49 -33.91
C MET A 216 5.24 -13.28 -33.59
N PHE A 217 5.22 -12.28 -34.48
CA PHE A 217 4.40 -11.06 -34.32
C PHE A 217 3.00 -11.16 -34.94
N HIS A 218 2.68 -12.15 -35.77
CA HIS A 218 1.34 -12.35 -36.33
C HIS A 218 0.30 -12.63 -35.25
N PRO A 219 0.51 -13.59 -34.30
CA PRO A 219 -0.40 -13.77 -33.18
C PRO A 219 -0.48 -12.50 -32.32
N LEU A 220 0.63 -11.79 -32.12
CA LEU A 220 0.64 -10.51 -31.42
C LEU A 220 -0.19 -9.45 -32.16
N LYS A 221 -0.08 -9.39 -33.49
CA LYS A 221 -0.82 -8.47 -34.38
C LYS A 221 -2.30 -8.82 -34.43
N THR A 222 -2.69 -10.10 -34.48
CA THR A 222 -4.09 -10.51 -34.34
C THR A 222 -4.62 -10.23 -32.94
N ILE A 223 -3.82 -10.43 -31.89
CA ILE A 223 -4.20 -10.06 -30.51
C ILE A 223 -4.40 -8.54 -30.40
N ILE A 224 -3.45 -7.73 -30.91
CA ILE A 224 -3.54 -6.26 -30.93
C ILE A 224 -4.71 -5.78 -31.80
N GLN A 225 -4.97 -6.42 -32.95
CA GLN A 225 -6.12 -6.09 -33.80
C GLN A 225 -7.44 -6.50 -33.16
N ASN A 226 -7.50 -7.64 -32.48
CA ASN A 226 -8.68 -8.10 -31.76
C ASN A 226 -8.92 -7.25 -30.50
N MET A 227 -7.87 -6.88 -29.77
CA MET A 227 -7.93 -5.87 -28.71
C MET A 227 -8.40 -4.54 -29.27
N GLY A 228 -7.84 -4.06 -30.38
CA GLY A 228 -8.25 -2.82 -31.03
C GLY A 228 -9.72 -2.85 -31.47
N LYS A 229 -10.21 -3.99 -31.97
CA LYS A 229 -11.64 -4.19 -32.29
C LYS A 229 -12.51 -4.24 -31.02
N ARG A 230 -12.05 -4.91 -29.96
CA ARG A 230 -12.77 -5.01 -28.67
C ARG A 230 -12.80 -3.66 -27.95
N VAL A 231 -11.67 -2.97 -27.83
CA VAL A 231 -11.54 -1.61 -27.31
C VAL A 231 -12.36 -0.64 -28.14
N GLY A 232 -12.30 -0.73 -29.47
CA GLY A 232 -13.15 0.07 -30.36
C GLY A 232 -14.64 -0.21 -30.22
N GLY A 233 -15.03 -1.47 -29.96
CA GLY A 233 -16.40 -1.88 -29.65
C GLY A 233 -16.87 -1.40 -28.28
N PHE A 234 -16.02 -1.50 -27.26
CA PHE A 234 -16.26 -1.00 -25.91
C PHE A 234 -16.40 0.53 -25.89
N LEU A 235 -15.51 1.24 -26.59
CA LEU A 235 -15.62 2.69 -26.78
C LEU A 235 -16.92 3.05 -27.50
N ARG A 236 -17.33 2.32 -28.54
CA ARG A 236 -18.65 2.53 -29.17
C ARG A 236 -19.80 2.28 -28.20
N TYR A 237 -19.74 1.22 -27.42
CA TYR A 237 -20.74 0.94 -26.40
C TYR A 237 -20.86 2.09 -25.38
N LEU A 238 -19.74 2.58 -24.85
CA LEU A 238 -19.73 3.75 -23.96
C LEU A 238 -20.32 4.99 -24.63
N ILE A 239 -20.03 5.21 -25.92
CA ILE A 239 -20.51 6.34 -26.70
C ILE A 239 -22.01 6.25 -27.01
N ASP A 240 -22.50 5.05 -27.34
CA ASP A 240 -23.91 4.78 -27.62
C ASP A 240 -24.75 4.97 -26.35
N TYR A 241 -24.18 4.63 -25.18
CA TYR A 241 -24.76 4.89 -23.86
C TYR A 241 -24.19 6.18 -23.25
N LYS A 242 -24.61 7.34 -23.78
CA LYS A 242 -24.20 8.68 -23.31
C LYS A 242 -24.17 8.86 -21.79
N ILE A 243 -25.12 8.24 -21.07
CA ILE A 243 -25.21 8.29 -19.60
C ILE A 243 -23.96 7.68 -18.95
N ILE A 244 -23.48 6.53 -19.46
CA ILE A 244 -22.29 5.85 -18.94
C ILE A 244 -21.05 6.71 -19.21
N PHE A 245 -20.90 7.22 -20.45
CA PHE A 245 -19.76 8.07 -20.79
C PHE A 245 -19.70 9.34 -19.93
N ILE A 246 -20.82 10.05 -19.75
CA ILE A 246 -20.89 11.26 -18.91
C ILE A 246 -20.54 10.92 -17.45
N SER A 247 -21.11 9.84 -16.92
CA SER A 247 -20.91 9.42 -15.54
C SER A 247 -19.43 9.13 -15.24
N ILE A 248 -18.80 8.26 -16.05
CA ILE A 248 -17.39 7.87 -15.87
C ILE A 248 -16.47 9.07 -16.08
N SER A 249 -16.72 9.88 -17.12
CA SER A 249 -15.88 11.05 -17.40
C SER A 249 -15.91 12.07 -16.27
N TYR A 250 -17.09 12.34 -15.70
CA TYR A 250 -17.21 13.25 -14.56
C TYR A 250 -16.51 12.72 -13.31
N ILE A 251 -16.64 11.42 -12.99
CA ILE A 251 -15.96 10.81 -11.83
C ILE A 251 -14.44 10.95 -11.97
N ILE A 252 -13.88 10.57 -13.11
CA ILE A 252 -12.42 10.64 -13.35
C ILE A 252 -11.92 12.09 -13.29
N LEU A 253 -12.61 13.01 -13.97
CA LEU A 253 -12.25 14.42 -13.95
C LEU A 253 -12.37 15.02 -12.55
N ASN A 254 -13.36 14.59 -11.75
CA ASN A 254 -13.55 15.08 -10.40
C ASN A 254 -12.40 14.69 -9.46
N ILE A 255 -11.98 13.41 -9.48
CA ILE A 255 -10.81 12.93 -8.71
C ILE A 255 -9.57 13.75 -9.06
N PHE A 256 -9.27 13.86 -10.36
CA PHE A 256 -8.12 14.63 -10.83
C PHE A 256 -8.23 16.11 -10.44
N GLY A 257 -9.41 16.70 -10.56
CA GLY A 257 -9.68 18.09 -10.21
C GLY A 257 -9.46 18.40 -8.74
N ILE A 258 -9.87 17.52 -7.82
CA ILE A 258 -9.65 17.70 -6.39
C ILE A 258 -8.16 17.63 -6.06
N THR A 259 -7.46 16.59 -6.53
CA THR A 259 -6.01 16.43 -6.32
C THR A 259 -5.24 17.64 -6.86
N LEU A 260 -5.61 18.12 -8.05
CA LEU A 260 -4.97 19.25 -8.68
C LEU A 260 -5.22 20.57 -7.93
N LEU A 261 -6.47 20.87 -7.57
CA LEU A 261 -6.84 22.13 -6.93
C LEU A 261 -6.42 22.21 -5.46
N ARG A 262 -6.26 21.08 -4.75
CA ARG A 262 -5.68 21.06 -3.40
C ARG A 262 -4.18 21.39 -3.43
N ASN A 263 -3.46 20.88 -4.42
CA ASN A 263 -1.99 21.01 -4.50
C ASN A 263 -1.51 22.29 -5.21
N ILE A 264 -2.39 23.02 -5.88
CA ILE A 264 -2.01 24.24 -6.60
C ILE A 264 -2.86 25.41 -6.10
N ASP A 265 -2.20 26.48 -5.65
CA ASP A 265 -2.85 27.72 -5.23
C ASP A 265 -3.28 28.56 -6.45
N ILE A 266 -4.22 28.03 -7.24
CA ILE A 266 -4.66 28.68 -8.48
C ILE A 266 -5.83 29.63 -8.22
N HIS A 267 -5.57 30.93 -8.28
CA HIS A 267 -6.62 31.94 -8.43
C HIS A 267 -7.10 32.05 -9.90
N ILE A 268 -7.87 31.07 -10.40
CA ILE A 268 -8.55 31.21 -11.71
C ILE A 268 -9.63 32.28 -11.61
N SER A 269 -9.38 33.51 -12.09
CA SER A 269 -10.43 34.53 -12.18
C SER A 269 -11.52 34.14 -13.20
N MET A 270 -12.76 34.65 -13.04
CA MET A 270 -13.86 34.47 -14.01
C MET A 270 -13.46 34.89 -15.45
N ARG A 271 -12.41 35.72 -15.60
CA ARG A 271 -11.86 36.13 -16.90
C ARG A 271 -11.24 34.99 -17.71
N HIS A 272 -10.89 33.84 -17.10
CA HIS A 272 -10.37 32.66 -17.81
C HIS A 272 -11.47 31.65 -18.20
N ILE A 273 -12.65 31.75 -17.59
CA ILE A 273 -13.81 30.89 -17.91
C ILE A 273 -14.53 31.40 -19.18
N LEU A 274 -14.56 32.72 -19.41
CA LEU A 274 -15.14 33.29 -20.63
C LEU A 274 -14.45 32.81 -21.94
N PRO A 275 -13.12 32.82 -22.06
CA PRO A 275 -12.41 32.31 -23.23
C PRO A 275 -12.65 30.82 -23.49
N THR A 276 -12.75 30.00 -22.44
CA THR A 276 -13.04 28.56 -22.56
C THR A 276 -14.46 28.31 -23.04
N ILE A 277 -15.46 29.09 -22.58
CA ILE A 277 -16.81 29.10 -23.16
C ILE A 277 -16.75 29.51 -24.65
N GLY A 278 -15.95 30.53 -24.99
CA GLY A 278 -15.72 30.93 -26.38
C GLY A 278 -15.17 29.80 -27.27
N VAL A 279 -14.20 29.03 -26.76
CA VAL A 279 -13.66 27.84 -27.45
C VAL A 279 -14.74 26.78 -27.64
N ILE A 280 -15.57 26.50 -26.64
CA ILE A 280 -16.70 25.54 -26.74
C ILE A 280 -17.69 25.98 -27.81
N ILE A 281 -18.08 27.26 -27.85
CA ILE A 281 -19.00 27.80 -28.85
C ILE A 281 -18.41 27.65 -30.26
N THR A 282 -17.12 27.95 -30.41
CA THR A 282 -16.40 27.83 -31.69
C THR A 282 -16.36 26.37 -32.17
N LEU A 283 -16.09 25.43 -31.26
CA LEU A 283 -16.08 24.00 -31.57
C LEU A 283 -17.49 23.46 -31.85
N LEU A 284 -18.54 23.93 -31.18
CA LEU A 284 -19.94 23.59 -31.50
C LEU A 284 -20.34 24.11 -32.88
N TRP A 285 -19.87 25.31 -33.26
CA TRP A 285 -20.07 25.85 -34.60
C TRP A 285 -19.36 25.01 -35.67
N VAL A 286 -18.11 24.60 -35.43
CA VAL A 286 -17.36 23.66 -36.29
C VAL A 286 -18.08 22.31 -36.41
N SER A 287 -18.59 21.76 -35.29
CA SER A 287 -19.41 20.54 -35.27
C SER A 287 -20.65 20.67 -36.15
N ASN A 288 -21.39 21.76 -36.01
CA ASN A 288 -22.58 22.00 -36.82
C ASN A 288 -22.24 22.11 -38.32
N ARG A 289 -21.11 22.74 -38.66
CA ARG A 289 -20.66 22.85 -40.05
C ARG A 289 -20.23 21.51 -40.64
N LEU A 290 -19.51 20.68 -39.88
CA LEU A 290 -19.14 19.32 -40.26
C LEU A 290 -20.36 18.41 -40.44
N ARG A 291 -21.41 18.58 -39.61
CA ARG A 291 -22.68 17.87 -39.75
C ARG A 291 -23.33 18.16 -41.10
N ASN A 292 -23.42 19.44 -41.48
CA ASN A 292 -23.96 19.88 -42.77
C ASN A 292 -23.13 19.37 -43.96
N ILE A 293 -21.80 19.30 -43.83
CA ILE A 293 -20.93 18.72 -44.86
C ILE A 293 -21.15 17.20 -44.97
N SER A 294 -21.31 16.49 -43.85
CA SER A 294 -21.53 15.04 -43.84
C SER A 294 -22.88 14.62 -44.43
N ALA A 295 -23.88 15.51 -44.40
CA ALA A 295 -25.21 15.31 -44.97
C ALA A 295 -25.26 15.56 -46.48
N ASN A 296 -24.19 16.12 -47.07
CA ASN A 296 -24.15 16.43 -48.50
C ASN A 296 -23.96 15.15 -49.34
N SER A 297 -24.94 14.85 -50.19
CA SER A 297 -25.02 13.66 -51.03
C SER A 297 -23.93 13.57 -52.11
N LYS A 298 -23.27 14.69 -52.43
CA LYS A 298 -22.18 14.76 -53.43
C LYS A 298 -20.81 14.26 -52.93
N LEU A 299 -20.66 13.90 -51.65
CA LEU A 299 -19.41 13.36 -51.11
C LEU A 299 -19.30 11.84 -51.25
N THR A 300 -18.10 11.34 -51.52
CA THR A 300 -17.82 9.91 -51.54
C THR A 300 -18.08 9.26 -50.18
N ARG A 301 -18.60 8.02 -50.19
CA ARG A 301 -18.98 7.23 -48.99
C ARG A 301 -17.87 7.16 -47.93
N LYS A 302 -16.60 7.10 -48.37
CA LYS A 302 -15.38 7.08 -47.52
C LYS A 302 -15.14 8.43 -46.82
N ARG A 303 -15.45 9.56 -47.46
CA ARG A 303 -15.33 10.91 -46.88
C ARG A 303 -16.50 11.24 -45.96
N GLN A 304 -17.71 10.79 -46.27
CA GLN A 304 -18.87 10.92 -45.37
C GLN A 304 -18.65 10.16 -44.04
N THR A 305 -18.10 8.94 -44.11
CA THR A 305 -17.74 8.16 -42.90
C THR A 305 -16.65 8.84 -42.08
N LEU A 306 -15.63 9.41 -42.73
CA LEU A 306 -14.59 10.19 -42.05
C LEU A 306 -15.18 11.44 -41.35
N CYS A 307 -16.04 12.21 -42.03
CA CYS A 307 -16.69 13.39 -41.43
C CYS A 307 -17.57 13.02 -40.24
N ARG A 308 -18.32 11.91 -40.31
CA ARG A 308 -19.14 11.42 -39.18
C ARG A 308 -18.27 11.00 -37.99
N LYS A 309 -17.13 10.34 -38.22
CA LYS A 309 -16.17 10.02 -37.17
C LYS A 309 -15.58 11.28 -36.54
N LEU A 310 -15.15 12.24 -37.36
CA LEU A 310 -14.60 13.52 -36.88
C LEU A 310 -15.64 14.29 -36.05
N LEU A 311 -16.89 14.34 -36.50
CA LEU A 311 -18.01 14.95 -35.79
C LEU A 311 -18.25 14.29 -34.42
N LEU A 312 -18.15 12.96 -34.35
CA LEU A 312 -18.28 12.20 -33.11
C LEU A 312 -17.19 12.58 -32.11
N TYR A 313 -15.92 12.56 -32.54
CA TYR A 313 -14.78 12.94 -31.68
C TYR A 313 -14.86 14.39 -31.22
N LEU A 314 -15.27 15.30 -32.09
CA LEU A 314 -15.39 16.72 -31.76
C LEU A 314 -16.51 16.98 -30.73
N ASN A 315 -17.65 16.29 -30.86
CA ASN A 315 -18.71 16.36 -29.85
C ASN A 315 -18.29 15.74 -28.51
N LEU A 316 -17.50 14.66 -28.55
CA LEU A 316 -16.95 14.02 -27.35
C LEU A 316 -16.00 14.97 -26.61
N PHE A 317 -15.11 15.62 -27.36
CA PHE A 317 -14.17 16.59 -26.83
C PHE A 317 -14.88 17.80 -26.22
N ASN A 318 -15.91 18.34 -26.90
CA ASN A 318 -16.74 19.42 -26.34
C ASN A 318 -17.44 19.01 -25.04
N LEU A 319 -17.95 17.78 -24.98
CA LEU A 319 -18.59 17.25 -23.79
C LEU A 319 -17.60 17.11 -22.64
N LEU A 320 -16.38 16.61 -22.87
CA LEU A 320 -15.33 16.52 -21.86
C LEU A 320 -14.92 17.90 -21.33
N ILE A 321 -14.77 18.89 -22.22
CA ILE A 321 -14.48 20.28 -21.80
C ILE A 321 -15.63 20.82 -20.93
N LEU A 322 -16.89 20.63 -21.35
CA LEU A 322 -18.05 21.11 -20.59
C LEU A 322 -18.10 20.47 -19.19
N ILE A 323 -17.85 19.17 -19.10
CA ILE A 323 -17.76 18.42 -17.84
C ILE A 323 -16.62 18.98 -16.98
N GLY A 324 -15.45 19.25 -17.55
CA GLY A 324 -14.30 19.83 -16.86
C GLY A 324 -14.59 21.24 -16.32
N VAL A 325 -15.21 22.11 -17.12
CA VAL A 325 -15.59 23.47 -16.69
C VAL A 325 -16.62 23.41 -15.56
N PHE A 326 -17.66 22.58 -15.70
CA PHE A 326 -18.67 22.39 -14.66
C PHE A 326 -18.04 21.84 -13.36
N MET A 327 -17.13 20.89 -13.47
CA MET A 327 -16.38 20.32 -12.35
C MET A 327 -15.55 21.39 -11.63
N ILE A 328 -14.77 22.21 -12.35
CA ILE A 328 -13.96 23.29 -11.75
C ILE A 328 -14.85 24.34 -11.07
N ALA A 329 -15.92 24.77 -11.75
CA ALA A 329 -16.86 25.74 -11.21
C ALA A 329 -17.50 25.26 -9.90
N ARG A 330 -17.72 23.95 -9.77
CA ARG A 330 -18.28 23.33 -8.57
C ARG A 330 -17.25 23.10 -7.48
N LEU A 331 -16.05 22.59 -7.80
CA LEU A 331 -15.04 22.23 -6.80
C LEU A 331 -14.43 23.44 -6.12
N ARG A 332 -14.21 24.53 -6.86
CA ARG A 332 -13.54 25.72 -6.35
C ARG A 332 -14.16 26.30 -5.06
N PRO A 333 -15.46 26.61 -4.99
CA PRO A 333 -16.04 27.17 -3.76
C PRO A 333 -15.92 26.20 -2.58
N ILE A 334 -16.02 24.89 -2.83
CA ILE A 334 -15.91 23.85 -1.79
C ILE A 334 -14.48 23.82 -1.22
N LEU A 335 -13.47 23.84 -2.09
CA LEU A 335 -12.06 23.79 -1.69
C LEU A 335 -11.58 25.11 -1.07
N ASN A 336 -12.09 26.25 -1.54
CA ASN A 336 -11.84 27.54 -0.90
C ASN A 336 -12.42 27.56 0.52
N HIS A 337 -13.65 27.09 0.69
CA HIS A 337 -14.29 27.01 2.00
C HIS A 337 -13.54 26.05 2.94
N GLU A 338 -13.02 24.92 2.43
CA GLU A 338 -12.13 24.03 3.18
C GLU A 338 -10.85 24.73 3.64
N LYS A 339 -10.17 25.49 2.76
CA LYS A 339 -8.98 26.28 3.14
C LYS A 339 -9.31 27.34 4.19
N GLU A 340 -10.39 28.09 4.02
CA GLU A 340 -10.85 29.09 5.00
C GLU A 340 -11.12 28.49 6.37
N ASN A 341 -11.77 27.32 6.40
CA ASN A 341 -12.09 26.59 7.64
C ASN A 341 -10.85 26.00 8.32
N ASP A 342 -9.86 25.54 7.54
CA ASP A 342 -8.59 25.02 8.07
C ASP A 342 -7.77 26.16 8.71
N ILE A 343 -7.72 27.33 8.07
CA ILE A 343 -7.10 28.54 8.62
C ILE A 343 -7.85 29.00 9.89
N ALA A 344 -9.18 29.02 9.85
CA ALA A 344 -9.97 29.37 11.03
C ALA A 344 -9.75 28.38 12.18
N ALA A 345 -9.66 27.07 11.90
CA ALA A 345 -9.37 26.07 12.93
C ALA A 345 -8.02 26.28 13.60
N GLN A 346 -6.99 26.63 12.83
CA GLN A 346 -5.67 26.99 13.36
C GLN A 346 -5.72 28.21 14.28
N SER A 347 -6.62 29.18 14.04
CA SER A 347 -6.75 30.36 14.92
C SER A 347 -7.31 30.03 16.31
N PHE A 348 -7.91 28.85 16.51
CA PHE A 348 -8.47 28.43 17.80
C PHE A 348 -7.57 27.44 18.58
N THR A 349 -6.43 27.02 18.04
CA THR A 349 -5.53 26.08 18.74
C THR A 349 -5.07 26.63 20.08
N GLU A 350 -5.11 25.80 21.12
CA GLU A 350 -4.71 26.16 22.49
C GLU A 350 -5.60 27.21 23.19
N GLU A 351 -6.72 27.60 22.57
CA GLU A 351 -7.66 28.53 23.18
C GLU A 351 -8.76 27.80 23.95
N ARG A 352 -9.08 28.28 25.16
CA ARG A 352 -10.30 27.89 25.86
C ARG A 352 -11.47 28.70 25.33
N GLY A 353 -12.51 28.02 24.83
CA GLY A 353 -13.75 28.62 24.36
C GLY A 353 -14.95 28.20 25.20
N GLU A 354 -15.96 29.07 25.24
CA GLU A 354 -17.31 28.78 25.73
C GLU A 354 -18.32 29.20 24.66
N PHE A 355 -19.20 28.30 24.25
CA PHE A 355 -20.22 28.60 23.25
C PHE A 355 -21.43 27.66 23.35
N ASN A 356 -22.58 28.14 22.90
CA ASN A 356 -23.76 27.30 22.73
C ASN A 356 -23.64 26.51 21.43
N ALA A 357 -23.81 25.19 21.51
CA ALA A 357 -23.71 24.28 20.39
C ALA A 357 -24.97 23.40 20.28
N ILE A 358 -25.40 23.15 19.05
CA ILE A 358 -26.47 22.20 18.73
C ILE A 358 -25.82 20.86 18.43
N VAL A 359 -26.28 19.79 19.09
CA VAL A 359 -25.84 18.42 18.79
C VAL A 359 -26.40 17.98 17.43
N THR A 360 -25.53 17.55 16.52
CA THR A 360 -25.89 17.24 15.13
C THR A 360 -25.79 15.76 14.75
N SER A 361 -25.06 14.95 15.52
CA SER A 361 -24.93 13.50 15.30
C SER A 361 -25.52 12.69 16.45
N GLU A 362 -25.75 11.41 16.19
CA GLU A 362 -26.04 10.44 17.25
C GLU A 362 -24.79 10.31 18.13
N ILE A 363 -24.97 9.87 19.37
CA ILE A 363 -23.84 9.53 20.23
C ILE A 363 -23.18 8.27 19.66
N THR A 364 -21.92 8.40 19.29
CA THR A 364 -21.08 7.24 19.00
C THR A 364 -20.43 6.82 20.31
N GLU A 365 -20.91 5.71 20.86
CA GLU A 365 -20.42 5.14 22.11
C GLU A 365 -19.06 4.44 21.88
N LYS A 366 -18.08 4.74 22.74
CA LYS A 366 -16.80 4.03 22.80
C LYS A 366 -16.69 3.33 24.17
N PRO A 367 -15.74 2.38 24.33
CA PRO A 367 -15.57 1.68 25.61
C PRO A 367 -15.39 2.63 26.80
N THR A 368 -14.58 3.68 26.64
CA THR A 368 -14.16 4.60 27.71
C THR A 368 -14.82 5.99 27.66
N TYR A 369 -15.25 6.45 26.50
CA TYR A 369 -15.87 7.78 26.31
C TYR A 369 -16.98 7.74 25.27
N ASN A 370 -17.70 8.84 25.11
CA ASN A 370 -18.68 9.01 24.03
C ASN A 370 -18.21 10.11 23.09
N THR A 371 -18.63 10.07 21.83
CA THR A 371 -18.35 11.13 20.86
C THR A 371 -19.62 11.69 20.26
N ILE A 372 -19.65 13.01 20.09
CA ILE A 372 -20.74 13.73 19.45
C ILE A 372 -20.17 14.76 18.47
N GLU A 373 -20.91 15.02 17.39
CA GLU A 373 -20.66 16.13 16.47
C GLU A 373 -21.58 17.29 16.82
N VAL A 374 -21.02 18.48 17.00
CA VAL A 374 -21.80 19.69 17.34
C VAL A 374 -21.56 20.81 16.33
N LYS A 375 -22.50 21.76 16.26
CA LYS A 375 -22.38 23.01 15.50
C LYS A 375 -22.73 24.22 16.36
N PRO A 376 -22.12 25.40 16.16
CA PRO A 376 -22.42 26.57 16.96
C PRO A 376 -23.87 27.03 16.73
N ALA A 377 -24.60 27.25 17.81
CA ALA A 377 -25.98 27.70 17.80
C ALA A 377 -26.09 29.21 17.49
N THR A 378 -25.06 29.97 17.86
CA THR A 378 -24.98 31.44 17.79
C THR A 378 -23.57 31.89 17.38
N ASP A 379 -23.48 33.08 16.79
CA ASP A 379 -22.19 33.74 16.59
C ASP A 379 -21.59 34.04 17.96
N THR A 380 -20.39 33.54 18.24
CA THR A 380 -19.73 33.69 19.54
C THR A 380 -18.34 34.23 19.33
N LEU A 381 -18.02 35.36 19.97
CA LEU A 381 -16.69 35.94 19.95
C LEU A 381 -15.83 35.23 21.01
N ILE A 382 -14.74 34.61 20.57
CA ILE A 382 -13.75 33.96 21.43
C ILE A 382 -12.45 34.74 21.22
N ARG A 383 -12.11 35.62 22.17
CA ARG A 383 -11.02 36.60 22.07
C ARG A 383 -11.09 37.43 20.77
N GLU A 384 -10.16 37.22 19.84
CA GLU A 384 -10.04 37.93 18.56
C GLU A 384 -10.70 37.18 17.38
N SER A 385 -11.15 35.95 17.62
CA SER A 385 -11.70 35.05 16.60
C SER A 385 -13.22 34.89 16.75
N ILE A 386 -13.96 34.93 15.64
CA ILE A 386 -15.42 34.80 15.63
C ILE A 386 -15.82 33.38 15.22
N LEU A 387 -16.46 32.67 16.15
CA LEU A 387 -17.12 31.40 15.87
C LEU A 387 -18.50 31.65 15.29
N LYS A 388 -18.65 31.53 13.96
CA LYS A 388 -19.92 31.82 13.28
C LYS A 388 -20.99 30.74 13.55
N LYS A 389 -22.25 31.16 13.67
CA LYS A 389 -23.42 30.31 13.77
C LYS A 389 -23.48 29.35 12.60
N GLY A 390 -23.68 28.07 12.91
CA GLY A 390 -23.78 27.02 11.90
C GLY A 390 -22.51 26.84 11.07
N SER A 391 -21.34 27.26 11.59
CA SER A 391 -20.02 26.99 11.00
C SER A 391 -19.73 25.48 10.91
N GLN A 392 -18.47 25.13 10.62
CA GLN A 392 -18.01 23.74 10.54
C GLN A 392 -18.42 22.90 11.76
N LYS A 393 -18.45 21.58 11.56
CA LYS A 393 -18.73 20.65 12.65
C LYS A 393 -17.51 20.56 13.57
N PHE A 394 -17.78 20.36 14.85
CA PHE A 394 -16.79 20.09 15.88
C PHE A 394 -17.01 18.67 16.37
N LEU A 395 -15.92 17.92 16.58
CA LEU A 395 -15.97 16.65 17.28
C LEU A 395 -15.75 16.91 18.76
N VAL A 396 -16.57 16.32 19.62
CA VAL A 396 -16.44 16.46 21.06
C VAL A 396 -16.41 15.08 21.70
N LYS A 397 -15.33 14.78 22.44
CA LYS A 397 -15.25 13.59 23.30
C LYS A 397 -15.87 13.95 24.64
N ILE A 398 -16.99 13.31 25.01
CA ILE A 398 -17.72 13.54 26.25
C ILE A 398 -17.60 12.34 27.19
N LYS A 399 -17.87 12.54 28.48
CA LYS A 399 -17.86 11.46 29.46
C LYS A 399 -19.03 10.51 29.23
N LYS A 400 -18.87 9.23 29.56
CA LYS A 400 -19.85 8.17 29.22
C LYS A 400 -21.26 8.38 29.80
N TYR A 401 -21.36 9.05 30.95
CA TYR A 401 -22.64 9.36 31.59
C TYR A 401 -23.36 10.56 30.98
N GLN A 402 -22.71 11.35 30.13
CA GLN A 402 -23.33 12.45 29.40
C GLN A 402 -24.01 11.89 28.15
N ILE A 403 -25.34 12.02 28.08
CA ILE A 403 -26.17 11.45 27.02
C ILE A 403 -27.06 12.54 26.41
N PRO A 404 -26.49 13.52 25.69
CA PRO A 404 -27.27 14.57 25.06
C PRO A 404 -28.10 14.02 23.89
N SER A 405 -29.27 14.61 23.66
CA SER A 405 -30.12 14.27 22.52
C SER A 405 -29.66 14.97 21.24
N ILE A 406 -29.90 14.36 20.07
CA ILE A 406 -29.79 15.09 18.80
C ILE A 406 -30.68 16.33 18.81
N GLY A 407 -30.13 17.43 18.30
CA GLY A 407 -30.79 18.72 18.21
C GLY A 407 -30.75 19.50 19.52
N GLU A 408 -30.36 18.90 20.64
CA GLU A 408 -30.27 19.58 21.92
C GLU A 408 -29.22 20.70 21.88
N VAL A 409 -29.55 21.83 22.47
CA VAL A 409 -28.64 22.96 22.65
C VAL A 409 -27.91 22.78 23.98
N CYS A 410 -26.59 22.68 23.91
CA CYS A 410 -25.71 22.56 25.06
C CYS A 410 -24.73 23.73 25.08
N ASN A 411 -24.52 24.34 26.25
CA ASN A 411 -23.36 25.18 26.50
C ASN A 411 -22.14 24.26 26.67
N ILE A 412 -21.10 24.49 25.87
CA ILE A 412 -19.87 23.70 25.87
C ILE A 412 -18.70 24.63 26.19
N ARG A 413 -17.90 24.25 27.19
CA ARG A 413 -16.71 24.96 27.63
C ARG A 413 -15.50 24.03 27.70
N GLY A 414 -14.45 24.36 26.96
CA GLY A 414 -13.26 23.50 26.89
C GLY A 414 -12.14 24.08 26.03
N LEU A 415 -11.06 23.32 25.91
CA LEU A 415 -9.90 23.65 25.08
C LEU A 415 -10.09 23.10 23.66
N PHE A 416 -9.92 23.95 22.65
CA PHE A 416 -9.90 23.50 21.26
C PHE A 416 -8.56 22.86 20.91
N LYS A 417 -8.61 21.71 20.24
CA LYS A 417 -7.47 21.00 19.69
C LYS A 417 -7.66 20.73 18.20
N ILE A 418 -6.57 20.71 17.44
CA ILE A 418 -6.57 20.15 16.08
C ILE A 418 -6.44 18.63 16.20
N PRO A 419 -7.21 17.84 15.43
CA PRO A 419 -7.00 16.40 15.37
C PRO A 419 -5.62 16.07 14.80
N GLU A 420 -4.88 15.24 15.52
CA GLU A 420 -3.60 14.70 15.08
C GLU A 420 -3.80 13.44 14.23
N ASN A 421 -2.80 13.13 13.41
CA ASN A 421 -2.78 11.87 12.66
C ASN A 421 -2.28 10.74 13.55
N PHE A 422 -2.82 9.55 13.36
CA PHE A 422 -2.23 8.34 13.91
C PHE A 422 -1.15 7.82 12.96
N GLU A 423 -0.19 7.04 13.45
CA GLU A 423 0.93 6.52 12.63
C GLU A 423 0.45 5.83 11.35
N ASP A 424 -0.67 5.10 11.42
CA ASP A 424 -1.22 4.29 10.31
C ASP A 424 -2.44 4.91 9.64
N PHE A 425 -2.94 6.04 10.13
CA PHE A 425 -4.16 6.64 9.63
C PHE A 425 -4.10 8.15 9.67
N ASN A 426 -4.25 8.76 8.49
CA ASN A 426 -4.40 10.20 8.35
C ASN A 426 -5.81 10.63 8.84
N TYR A 427 -5.94 10.67 10.17
CA TYR A 427 -7.18 10.98 10.87
C TYR A 427 -7.63 12.42 10.62
N LYS A 428 -6.67 13.34 10.46
CA LYS A 428 -6.94 14.72 10.11
C LYS A 428 -7.65 14.83 8.77
N ASP A 429 -7.15 14.18 7.71
CA ASP A 429 -7.79 14.21 6.40
C ASP A 429 -9.14 13.48 6.39
N TYR A 430 -9.27 12.40 7.17
CA TYR A 430 -10.55 11.73 7.38
C TYR A 430 -11.61 12.68 7.98
N LEU A 431 -11.26 13.41 9.04
CA LEU A 431 -12.16 14.37 9.66
C LEU A 431 -12.44 15.59 8.77
N LYS A 432 -11.44 16.10 8.05
CA LYS A 432 -11.61 17.17 7.05
C LYS A 432 -12.60 16.79 5.96
N ASN A 433 -12.56 15.54 5.49
CA ASN A 433 -13.54 15.02 4.53
C ASN A 433 -14.97 14.97 5.11
N ASN A 434 -15.11 14.88 6.43
CA ASN A 434 -16.39 14.98 7.15
C ASN A 434 -16.76 16.41 7.58
N ASN A 435 -16.02 17.43 7.13
CA ASN A 435 -16.14 18.84 7.53
C ASN A 435 -15.94 19.09 9.02
N ILE A 436 -15.07 18.30 9.66
CA ILE A 436 -14.63 18.45 11.04
C ILE A 436 -13.17 18.90 11.03
N TYR A 437 -12.89 20.04 11.67
CA TYR A 437 -11.55 20.63 11.71
C TYR A 437 -11.04 20.84 13.14
N LEU A 438 -11.93 20.78 14.13
CA LEU A 438 -11.65 21.04 15.54
C LEU A 438 -12.22 19.93 16.41
N LEU A 439 -11.47 19.61 17.46
CA LEU A 439 -11.78 18.63 18.49
C LEU A 439 -11.81 19.30 19.86
N MET A 440 -12.74 18.90 20.73
CA MET A 440 -12.66 19.17 22.16
C MET A 440 -12.66 17.84 22.92
N GLU A 441 -11.78 17.72 23.90
CA GLU A 441 -11.66 16.53 24.73
C GLU A 441 -12.17 16.81 26.14
N PHE A 442 -13.19 16.06 26.55
CA PHE A 442 -13.83 16.11 27.86
C PHE A 442 -14.20 17.52 28.35
N PRO A 443 -14.90 18.36 27.55
CA PRO A 443 -15.30 19.68 27.99
C PRO A 443 -16.35 19.64 29.10
N GLU A 444 -16.47 20.74 29.82
CA GLU A 444 -17.66 21.03 30.63
C GLU A 444 -18.84 21.25 29.68
N MET A 445 -19.96 20.56 29.94
CA MET A 445 -21.12 20.57 29.06
C MET A 445 -22.41 20.58 29.88
N GLU A 446 -23.24 21.59 29.64
CA GLU A 446 -24.56 21.74 30.23
C GLU A 446 -25.62 21.85 29.12
N CYS A 447 -26.63 20.98 29.15
CA CYS A 447 -27.67 20.95 28.12
C CYS A 447 -29.02 21.38 28.69
N ASN A 448 -29.70 22.28 27.97
CA ASN A 448 -30.87 22.98 28.49
C ASN A 448 -32.20 22.30 28.11
N GLY A 449 -32.15 21.13 27.45
CA GLY A 449 -33.34 20.43 26.93
C GLY A 449 -34.02 21.09 25.73
N GLU A 450 -33.67 22.34 25.39
CA GLU A 450 -34.13 23.01 24.18
C GLU A 450 -33.57 22.28 22.94
N ARG A 451 -34.45 21.91 22.00
CA ARG A 451 -34.05 21.24 20.76
C ARG A 451 -34.17 22.17 19.56
N GLY A 452 -33.03 22.53 18.98
CA GLY A 452 -32.90 23.15 17.67
C GLY A 452 -32.88 22.12 16.52
N GLY A 453 -32.66 22.61 15.30
CA GLY A 453 -32.48 21.77 14.11
C GLY A 453 -33.77 21.33 13.40
N PHE A 454 -33.68 20.25 12.62
CA PHE A 454 -34.79 19.76 11.80
C PHE A 454 -35.74 18.88 12.62
N HIS A 455 -36.98 19.32 12.79
CA HIS A 455 -37.97 18.62 13.61
C HIS A 455 -38.20 17.15 13.22
N LEU A 456 -38.23 16.85 11.91
CA LEU A 456 -38.41 15.48 11.42
C LEU A 456 -37.23 14.56 11.81
N GLN A 457 -35.99 15.09 11.78
CA GLN A 457 -34.80 14.33 12.16
C GLN A 457 -34.88 13.96 13.65
N ASN A 458 -35.25 14.90 14.51
CA ASN A 458 -35.41 14.68 15.95
C ASN A 458 -36.45 13.57 16.23
N ILE A 459 -37.61 13.61 15.54
CA ILE A 459 -38.65 12.57 15.67
C ILE A 459 -38.12 11.18 15.27
N LEU A 460 -37.40 11.09 14.16
CA LEU A 460 -36.90 9.81 13.65
C LEU A 460 -35.84 9.20 14.56
N VAL A 461 -34.95 10.03 15.12
CA VAL A 461 -33.95 9.61 16.10
C VAL A 461 -34.61 9.16 17.40
N ASP A 462 -35.55 9.93 17.93
CA ASP A 462 -36.29 9.54 19.15
C ASP A 462 -37.03 8.21 18.94
N PHE A 463 -37.61 8.02 17.74
CA PHE A 463 -38.25 6.77 17.37
C PHE A 463 -37.25 5.61 17.33
N LYS A 464 -36.09 5.80 16.69
CA LYS A 464 -35.00 4.81 16.66
C LYS A 464 -34.50 4.46 18.07
N GLN A 465 -34.26 5.45 18.93
CA GLN A 465 -33.83 5.25 20.32
C GLN A 465 -34.87 4.45 21.13
N LYS A 466 -36.17 4.69 20.92
CA LYS A 466 -37.23 3.88 21.53
C LYS A 466 -37.15 2.42 21.07
N LEU A 467 -36.90 2.16 19.79
CA LEU A 467 -36.73 0.80 19.27
C LEU A 467 -35.48 0.14 19.84
N ASN A 468 -34.36 0.85 19.94
CA ASN A 468 -33.13 0.35 20.53
C ASN A 468 -33.32 -0.06 21.99
N LYS A 469 -34.01 0.77 22.78
CA LYS A 469 -34.35 0.46 24.18
C LYS A 469 -35.22 -0.80 24.30
N ILE A 470 -36.11 -1.05 23.34
CA ILE A 470 -36.90 -2.27 23.31
C ILE A 470 -35.98 -3.48 23.05
N ILE A 471 -35.08 -3.39 22.08
CA ILE A 471 -34.14 -4.49 21.77
C ILE A 471 -33.24 -4.77 22.99
N SER A 472 -32.71 -3.74 23.64
CA SER A 472 -31.83 -3.87 24.81
C SER A 472 -32.49 -4.50 26.04
N VAL A 473 -33.82 -4.42 26.16
CA VAL A 473 -34.56 -5.09 27.23
C VAL A 473 -34.85 -6.56 26.90
N ASN A 474 -35.01 -6.91 25.61
CA ASN A 474 -35.38 -8.26 25.18
C ASN A 474 -34.17 -9.15 24.83
N LEU A 475 -33.02 -8.57 24.51
CA LEU A 475 -31.78 -9.27 24.18
C LEU A 475 -30.65 -8.82 25.10
N LYS A 476 -29.79 -9.75 25.49
CA LYS A 476 -28.57 -9.47 26.27
C LYS A 476 -27.41 -9.09 25.34
N GLU A 477 -26.38 -8.45 25.89
CA GLU A 477 -25.13 -8.25 25.14
C GLU A 477 -24.36 -9.58 24.97
N PRO A 478 -23.70 -9.83 23.83
CA PRO A 478 -23.54 -8.94 22.65
C PRO A 478 -24.68 -9.02 21.62
N GLN A 479 -25.69 -9.88 21.82
CA GLN A 479 -26.76 -10.11 20.83
C GLN A 479 -27.61 -8.86 20.58
N SER A 480 -27.82 -8.05 21.60
CA SER A 480 -28.53 -6.78 21.49
C SER A 480 -27.85 -5.80 20.53
N SER A 481 -26.55 -5.56 20.75
CA SER A 481 -25.73 -4.74 19.86
C SER A 481 -25.63 -5.32 18.44
N LEU A 482 -25.52 -6.64 18.30
CA LEU A 482 -25.55 -7.29 16.98
C LEU A 482 -26.88 -7.05 16.25
N MET A 483 -28.01 -7.18 16.93
CA MET A 483 -29.33 -6.94 16.35
C MET A 483 -29.51 -5.47 15.95
N MET A 484 -29.10 -4.53 16.80
CA MET A 484 -29.13 -3.09 16.49
C MET A 484 -28.24 -2.74 15.30
N GLY A 485 -27.04 -3.31 15.21
CA GLY A 485 -26.14 -3.17 14.07
C GLY A 485 -26.75 -3.72 12.78
N ILE A 486 -27.31 -4.95 12.83
CA ILE A 486 -27.93 -5.59 11.67
C ILE A 486 -29.14 -4.82 11.16
N ILE A 487 -30.05 -4.37 12.04
CA ILE A 487 -31.29 -3.69 11.62
C ILE A 487 -31.04 -2.22 11.26
N PHE A 488 -30.36 -1.48 12.15
CA PHE A 488 -30.27 -0.02 12.08
C PHE A 488 -28.91 0.50 11.64
N GLY A 489 -27.87 -0.35 11.57
CA GLY A 489 -26.52 0.07 11.22
C GLY A 489 -25.84 0.94 12.26
N GLN A 490 -26.21 0.78 13.52
CA GLN A 490 -25.65 1.55 14.63
C GLN A 490 -24.24 1.09 15.01
N ASP A 491 -23.44 2.00 15.57
CA ASP A 491 -22.12 1.71 16.11
C ASP A 491 -22.17 0.68 17.26
N ARG A 492 -21.12 -0.14 17.34
CA ARG A 492 -21.03 -1.36 18.15
C ARG A 492 -20.63 -1.08 19.60
N LEU A 493 -21.28 -1.75 20.55
CA LEU A 493 -20.88 -1.84 21.97
C LEU A 493 -20.31 -3.22 22.31
N PHE A 494 -19.43 -3.74 21.46
CA PHE A 494 -18.80 -5.03 21.71
C PHE A 494 -17.67 -4.92 22.71
N SER A 495 -17.42 -6.02 23.44
CA SER A 495 -16.14 -6.18 24.13
C SER A 495 -15.02 -6.21 23.09
N GLU A 496 -13.85 -5.70 23.46
CA GLU A 496 -12.68 -5.65 22.57
C GLU A 496 -12.34 -7.02 21.98
N LYS A 497 -12.41 -8.06 22.82
CA LYS A 497 -12.26 -9.46 22.39
C LYS A 497 -13.25 -9.87 21.31
N PHE A 498 -14.53 -9.52 21.44
CA PHE A 498 -15.53 -9.87 20.43
C PHE A 498 -15.36 -9.02 19.16
N ASP A 499 -15.01 -7.73 19.27
CA ASP A 499 -14.73 -6.90 18.09
C ASP A 499 -13.55 -7.43 17.29
N ASN A 500 -12.46 -7.85 17.96
CA ASN A 500 -11.31 -8.48 17.33
C ASN A 500 -11.70 -9.79 16.65
N ASN A 501 -12.50 -10.65 17.29
CA ASN A 501 -12.99 -11.86 16.64
C ASN A 501 -13.84 -11.56 15.39
N VAL A 502 -14.70 -10.52 15.43
CA VAL A 502 -15.50 -10.08 14.27
C VAL A 502 -14.62 -9.56 13.12
N ARG A 503 -13.53 -8.86 13.45
CA ARG A 503 -12.51 -8.41 12.47
C ARG A 503 -11.76 -9.60 11.88
N MET A 504 -11.26 -10.52 12.71
CA MET A 504 -10.58 -11.74 12.29
C MET A 504 -11.44 -12.62 11.41
N ALA A 505 -12.74 -12.75 11.71
CA ALA A 505 -13.69 -13.49 10.88
C ALA A 505 -14.04 -12.78 9.56
N GLY A 506 -13.66 -11.51 9.37
CA GLY A 506 -13.94 -10.75 8.14
C GLY A 506 -15.41 -10.38 7.95
N VAL A 507 -16.22 -10.40 9.02
CA VAL A 507 -17.69 -10.20 8.98
C VAL A 507 -18.14 -8.84 9.51
N SER A 508 -17.21 -7.90 9.70
CA SER A 508 -17.51 -6.52 10.16
C SER A 508 -18.56 -5.82 9.28
N HIS A 509 -18.57 -6.10 7.97
CA HIS A 509 -19.51 -5.52 7.02
C HIS A 509 -20.95 -6.07 7.13
N ILE A 510 -21.16 -7.18 7.85
CA ILE A 510 -22.49 -7.76 8.12
C ILE A 510 -23.09 -7.13 9.38
N VAL A 511 -22.24 -6.90 10.37
CA VAL A 511 -22.65 -6.24 11.62
C VAL A 511 -23.04 -4.78 11.36
N ALA A 512 -22.46 -4.16 10.34
CA ALA A 512 -22.93 -2.89 9.81
C ALA A 512 -24.07 -3.10 8.80
N ALA A 513 -25.11 -2.26 8.85
CA ALA A 513 -26.21 -2.35 7.89
C ALA A 513 -25.73 -2.15 6.45
N SER A 514 -26.16 -3.06 5.57
CA SER A 514 -25.61 -3.22 4.22
C SER A 514 -26.69 -3.08 3.14
N GLY A 515 -26.28 -3.16 1.87
CA GLY A 515 -27.24 -3.17 0.75
C GLY A 515 -28.14 -4.42 0.73
N TYR A 516 -27.79 -5.46 1.49
CA TYR A 516 -28.59 -6.66 1.64
C TYR A 516 -29.93 -6.38 2.34
N ASN A 517 -29.92 -5.51 3.36
CA ASN A 517 -31.12 -5.04 4.06
C ASN A 517 -32.18 -4.48 3.10
N ILE A 518 -31.73 -3.66 2.12
CA ILE A 518 -32.61 -3.07 1.09
C ILE A 518 -33.20 -4.15 0.19
N THR A 519 -32.41 -5.16 -0.19
CA THR A 519 -32.89 -6.28 -1.01
C THR A 519 -34.01 -7.04 -0.31
N ILE A 520 -33.81 -7.36 0.98
CA ILE A 520 -34.82 -8.07 1.79
C ILE A 520 -36.09 -7.24 1.93
N LEU A 521 -35.98 -5.93 2.17
CA LEU A 521 -37.13 -5.02 2.25
C LEU A 521 -37.94 -5.00 0.96
N ILE A 522 -37.28 -4.96 -0.20
CA ILE A 522 -37.96 -5.01 -1.50
C ILE A 522 -38.61 -6.37 -1.76
N LEU A 523 -37.90 -7.47 -1.51
CA LEU A 523 -38.44 -8.82 -1.73
C LEU A 523 -39.65 -9.08 -0.83
N SER A 524 -39.55 -8.74 0.45
CA SER A 524 -40.62 -8.93 1.44
C SER A 524 -41.77 -7.97 1.19
N GLY A 525 -41.48 -6.68 0.99
CA GLY A 525 -42.48 -5.67 0.68
C GLY A 525 -43.23 -5.96 -0.61
N SER A 526 -42.55 -6.45 -1.65
CA SER A 526 -43.20 -6.78 -2.93
C SER A 526 -44.14 -7.98 -2.84
N LYS A 527 -43.81 -8.98 -2.00
CA LYS A 527 -44.70 -10.11 -1.68
C LYS A 527 -45.89 -9.66 -0.85
N LEU A 528 -45.67 -8.85 0.19
CA LEU A 528 -46.73 -8.37 1.08
C LEU A 528 -47.72 -7.46 0.32
N LEU A 529 -47.21 -6.53 -0.48
CA LEU A 529 -48.00 -5.58 -1.26
C LEU A 529 -48.47 -6.15 -2.62
N LYS A 530 -48.39 -7.48 -2.82
CA LYS A 530 -48.70 -8.12 -4.11
C LYS A 530 -50.15 -7.86 -4.57
N PHE A 531 -51.07 -7.64 -3.62
CA PHE A 531 -52.48 -7.33 -3.88
C PHE A 531 -52.73 -5.93 -4.45
N LEU A 532 -51.74 -5.02 -4.40
CA LEU A 532 -51.87 -3.67 -4.93
C LEU A 532 -51.46 -3.59 -6.41
N PRO A 533 -52.01 -2.62 -7.18
CA PRO A 533 -51.57 -2.33 -8.54
C PRO A 533 -50.06 -2.07 -8.62
N LEU A 534 -49.41 -2.52 -9.71
CA LEU A 534 -47.94 -2.47 -9.86
C LEU A 534 -47.36 -1.07 -9.59
N ARG A 535 -47.96 0.00 -10.12
CA ARG A 535 -47.46 1.37 -9.93
C ARG A 535 -47.51 1.80 -8.46
N ILE A 536 -48.63 1.59 -7.78
CA ILE A 536 -48.80 1.93 -6.37
C ILE A 536 -47.83 1.13 -5.51
N ARG A 537 -47.71 -0.18 -5.79
CA ARG A 537 -46.74 -1.06 -5.14
C ARG A 537 -45.31 -0.53 -5.26
N LEU A 538 -44.87 -0.14 -6.46
CA LEU A 538 -43.53 0.39 -6.68
C LEU A 538 -43.30 1.73 -5.95
N PHE A 539 -44.32 2.61 -5.90
CA PHE A 539 -44.24 3.86 -5.12
C PHE A 539 -44.12 3.60 -3.61
N LEU A 540 -44.90 2.67 -3.06
CA LEU A 540 -44.81 2.30 -1.66
C LEU A 540 -43.46 1.66 -1.32
N LEU A 541 -42.90 0.85 -2.22
CA LEU A 541 -41.56 0.30 -2.06
C LEU A 541 -40.47 1.39 -2.07
N LEU A 542 -40.58 2.39 -2.95
CA LEU A 542 -39.68 3.56 -2.95
C LEU A 542 -39.76 4.31 -1.61
N PHE A 543 -40.96 4.54 -1.09
CA PHE A 543 -41.14 5.19 0.21
C PHE A 543 -40.56 4.34 1.35
N LEU A 544 -40.78 3.03 1.32
CA LEU A 544 -40.27 2.09 2.33
C LEU A 544 -38.73 2.08 2.40
N ILE A 545 -38.05 1.98 1.26
CA ILE A 545 -36.57 1.92 1.26
C ILE A 545 -35.94 3.24 1.70
N TRP A 546 -36.51 4.39 1.32
CA TRP A 546 -36.00 5.69 1.75
C TRP A 546 -36.36 5.99 3.22
N GLY A 547 -37.53 5.57 3.69
CA GLY A 547 -37.87 5.60 5.11
C GLY A 547 -36.89 4.80 5.96
N PHE A 548 -36.55 3.58 5.52
CA PHE A 548 -35.50 2.78 6.15
C PHE A 548 -34.13 3.45 6.07
N CYS A 549 -33.73 3.96 4.91
CA CYS A 549 -32.44 4.64 4.72
C CYS A 549 -32.22 5.80 5.69
N ILE A 550 -33.26 6.61 5.92
CA ILE A 550 -33.21 7.72 6.88
C ILE A 550 -33.13 7.19 8.32
N LEU A 551 -33.92 6.15 8.64
CA LEU A 551 -33.90 5.52 9.97
C LEU A 551 -32.53 4.90 10.30
N SER A 552 -31.83 4.37 9.30
CA SER A 552 -30.47 3.81 9.43
C SER A 552 -29.35 4.85 9.38
N GLY A 553 -29.66 6.15 9.50
CA GLY A 553 -28.64 7.20 9.60
C GLY A 553 -27.93 7.56 8.29
N LEU A 554 -28.51 7.24 7.12
CA LEU A 554 -27.99 7.61 5.79
C LEU A 554 -26.54 7.14 5.51
N SER A 555 -26.16 5.95 5.99
CA SER A 555 -24.83 5.41 5.71
C SER A 555 -24.58 5.24 4.20
N PRO A 556 -23.36 5.53 3.68
CA PRO A 556 -23.09 5.51 2.23
C PRO A 556 -23.44 4.17 1.56
N SER A 557 -23.26 3.05 2.26
CA SER A 557 -23.59 1.71 1.79
C SER A 557 -25.09 1.53 1.54
N ILE A 558 -25.95 1.99 2.47
CA ILE A 558 -27.40 1.88 2.36
C ILE A 558 -27.95 2.88 1.35
N VAL A 559 -27.45 4.12 1.36
CA VAL A 559 -27.84 5.16 0.39
C VAL A 559 -27.57 4.68 -1.03
N ARG A 560 -26.43 4.01 -1.28
CA ARG A 560 -26.14 3.43 -2.60
C ARG A 560 -27.15 2.38 -3.00
N ALA A 561 -27.43 1.44 -2.11
CA ALA A 561 -28.41 0.40 -2.37
C ALA A 561 -29.80 1.00 -2.65
N CYS A 562 -30.19 2.06 -1.93
CA CYS A 562 -31.44 2.79 -2.15
C CYS A 562 -31.47 3.50 -3.50
N ILE A 563 -30.40 4.17 -3.92
CA ILE A 563 -30.32 4.83 -5.23
C ILE A 563 -30.37 3.80 -6.36
N MET A 564 -29.58 2.73 -6.28
CA MET A 564 -29.57 1.66 -7.29
C MET A 564 -30.94 1.00 -7.42
N THR A 565 -31.58 0.71 -6.28
CA THR A 565 -32.94 0.16 -6.23
C THR A 565 -33.96 1.16 -6.77
N SER A 566 -33.83 2.45 -6.45
CA SER A 566 -34.72 3.49 -6.97
C SER A 566 -34.63 3.58 -8.49
N ILE A 567 -33.42 3.56 -9.06
CA ILE A 567 -33.21 3.52 -10.51
C ILE A 567 -33.88 2.27 -11.12
N ALA A 568 -33.76 1.11 -10.47
CA ALA A 568 -34.40 -0.12 -10.91
C ALA A 568 -35.94 -0.01 -10.89
N LEU A 569 -36.53 0.47 -9.80
CA LEU A 569 -37.98 0.62 -9.64
C LEU A 569 -38.54 1.68 -10.61
N ILE A 570 -37.85 2.81 -10.79
CA ILE A 570 -38.24 3.84 -11.76
C ILE A 570 -38.16 3.30 -13.19
N ALA A 571 -37.11 2.53 -13.53
CA ALA A 571 -37.02 1.88 -14.83
C ALA A 571 -38.23 0.95 -15.08
N MET A 572 -38.66 0.20 -14.06
CA MET A 572 -39.86 -0.64 -14.13
C MET A 572 -41.14 0.20 -14.31
N ILE A 573 -41.29 1.33 -13.61
CA ILE A 573 -42.44 2.25 -13.79
C ILE A 573 -42.48 2.79 -15.23
N LEU A 574 -41.32 3.10 -15.81
CA LEU A 574 -41.17 3.60 -17.18
C LEU A 574 -41.22 2.50 -18.26
N GLY A 575 -41.38 1.22 -17.89
CA GLY A 575 -41.39 0.10 -18.83
C GLY A 575 -40.04 -0.17 -19.51
N LYS A 576 -38.92 0.27 -18.90
CA LYS A 576 -37.55 0.06 -19.39
C LYS A 576 -36.87 -1.08 -18.66
N LYS A 577 -35.96 -1.79 -19.35
CA LYS A 577 -35.09 -2.78 -18.73
C LYS A 577 -33.99 -2.07 -17.93
N ASN A 578 -33.79 -2.47 -16.69
CA ASN A 578 -32.65 -2.05 -15.88
C ASN A 578 -31.42 -2.90 -16.24
N THR A 579 -30.27 -2.27 -16.42
CA THR A 579 -29.00 -2.97 -16.58
C THR A 579 -27.99 -2.41 -15.58
N ILE A 580 -27.28 -3.30 -14.89
CA ILE A 580 -26.33 -2.91 -13.84
C ILE A 580 -25.19 -2.04 -14.39
N HIS A 581 -24.81 -2.23 -15.66
CA HIS A 581 -23.80 -1.44 -16.37
C HIS A 581 -24.19 0.05 -16.53
N VAL A 582 -25.48 0.38 -16.48
CA VAL A 582 -25.95 1.78 -16.46
C VAL A 582 -26.12 2.26 -15.03
N THR A 583 -26.72 1.44 -14.17
CA THR A 583 -27.11 1.82 -12.82
C THR A 583 -25.93 2.08 -11.89
N LEU A 584 -24.86 1.28 -11.98
CA LEU A 584 -23.68 1.45 -11.13
C LEU A 584 -22.91 2.76 -11.43
N PRO A 585 -22.49 3.06 -12.69
CA PRO A 585 -21.85 4.34 -12.99
C PRO A 585 -22.75 5.55 -12.70
N LEU A 586 -24.06 5.45 -12.99
CA LEU A 586 -25.00 6.53 -12.71
C LEU A 586 -25.14 6.78 -11.20
N THR A 587 -25.17 5.72 -10.39
CA THR A 587 -25.21 5.85 -8.93
C THR A 587 -23.93 6.52 -8.42
N ALA A 588 -22.75 6.04 -8.84
CA ALA A 588 -21.49 6.66 -8.48
C ALA A 588 -21.43 8.14 -8.90
N PHE A 589 -21.93 8.47 -10.10
CA PHE A 589 -22.05 9.85 -10.56
C PHE A 589 -22.95 10.69 -9.66
N ILE A 590 -24.12 10.18 -9.24
CA ILE A 590 -25.02 10.88 -8.32
C ILE A 590 -24.32 11.16 -6.98
N PHE A 591 -23.56 10.20 -6.44
CA PHE A 591 -22.78 10.41 -5.22
C PHE A 591 -21.77 11.54 -5.37
N VAL A 592 -20.94 11.50 -6.41
CA VAL A 592 -19.94 12.56 -6.69
C VAL A 592 -20.61 13.91 -7.02
N LEU A 593 -21.84 13.86 -7.53
CA LEU A 593 -22.68 15.03 -7.77
C LEU A 593 -23.41 15.52 -6.52
N ILE A 594 -23.42 14.80 -5.40
CA ILE A 594 -23.91 15.31 -4.11
C ILE A 594 -22.72 15.81 -3.32
N ASP A 595 -21.73 14.94 -3.13
CA ASP A 595 -20.47 15.23 -2.45
C ASP A 595 -19.29 14.82 -3.34
N PRO A 596 -18.53 15.79 -3.89
CA PRO A 596 -17.33 15.50 -4.67
C PRO A 596 -16.25 14.71 -3.92
N LYS A 597 -16.14 14.85 -2.60
CA LYS A 597 -15.09 14.22 -1.79
C LYS A 597 -15.38 12.74 -1.50
N ILE A 598 -16.59 12.25 -1.76
CA ILE A 598 -17.03 10.88 -1.47
C ILE A 598 -16.15 9.79 -2.10
N VAL A 599 -15.45 10.11 -3.19
CA VAL A 599 -14.52 9.18 -3.87
C VAL A 599 -13.34 8.77 -2.97
N PHE A 600 -13.03 9.54 -1.94
CA PHE A 600 -12.00 9.24 -0.95
C PHE A 600 -12.55 8.47 0.27
N ASN A 601 -13.87 8.28 0.36
CA ASN A 601 -14.47 7.50 1.43
C ASN A 601 -14.25 6.00 1.19
N VAL A 602 -13.54 5.33 2.11
CA VAL A 602 -13.20 3.91 2.02
C VAL A 602 -14.46 3.03 1.91
N GLY A 603 -15.50 3.33 2.67
CA GLY A 603 -16.77 2.61 2.62
C GLY A 603 -17.43 2.67 1.24
N PHE A 604 -17.42 3.85 0.60
CA PHE A 604 -17.89 4.02 -0.77
C PHE A 604 -17.06 3.19 -1.77
N GLN A 605 -15.73 3.27 -1.68
CA GLN A 605 -14.80 2.55 -2.56
C GLN A 605 -15.00 1.02 -2.48
N LEU A 606 -14.95 0.46 -1.27
CA LEU A 606 -15.13 -0.98 -1.03
C LEU A 606 -16.46 -1.48 -1.61
N SER A 607 -17.51 -0.68 -1.48
CA SER A 607 -18.84 -1.10 -1.88
C SER A 607 -19.09 -1.01 -3.39
N VAL A 608 -18.47 -0.04 -4.08
CA VAL A 608 -18.44 0.00 -5.55
C VAL A 608 -17.65 -1.19 -6.10
N VAL A 609 -16.46 -1.46 -5.55
CA VAL A 609 -15.59 -2.53 -6.01
C VAL A 609 -16.17 -3.92 -5.74
N ALA A 610 -16.77 -4.15 -4.57
CA ALA A 610 -17.52 -5.38 -4.30
C ALA A 610 -18.64 -5.61 -5.32
N THR A 611 -19.39 -4.55 -5.68
CA THR A 611 -20.45 -4.64 -6.70
C THR A 611 -19.86 -4.98 -8.08
N LEU A 612 -18.69 -4.47 -8.43
CA LEU A 612 -17.98 -4.87 -9.66
C LEU A 612 -17.57 -6.35 -9.62
N GLY A 613 -17.10 -6.84 -8.46
CA GLY A 613 -16.83 -8.25 -8.24
C GLY A 613 -18.06 -9.13 -8.48
N LEU A 614 -19.21 -8.77 -7.93
CA LEU A 614 -20.47 -9.49 -8.15
C LEU A 614 -20.92 -9.50 -9.60
N VAL A 615 -20.72 -8.40 -10.34
CA VAL A 615 -21.20 -8.28 -11.72
C VAL A 615 -20.28 -8.98 -12.71
N TYR A 616 -18.97 -8.92 -12.51
CA TYR A 616 -17.98 -9.37 -13.50
C TYR A 616 -17.21 -10.61 -13.07
N LEU A 617 -16.80 -10.72 -11.79
CA LEU A 617 -16.00 -11.84 -11.30
C LEU A 617 -16.87 -13.05 -10.95
N GLN A 618 -18.02 -12.86 -10.29
CA GLN A 618 -18.89 -13.97 -9.88
C GLN A 618 -19.35 -14.84 -11.05
N PRO A 619 -19.86 -14.29 -12.19
CA PRO A 619 -20.27 -15.13 -13.32
C PRO A 619 -19.09 -15.86 -13.96
N ALA A 620 -17.90 -15.25 -13.95
CA ALA A 620 -16.69 -15.88 -14.45
C ALA A 620 -16.28 -17.08 -13.59
N LEU A 621 -16.33 -16.93 -12.25
CA LEU A 621 -16.05 -18.01 -11.31
C LEU A 621 -17.09 -19.13 -11.39
N SER A 622 -18.39 -18.83 -11.54
CA SER A 622 -19.42 -19.87 -11.71
C SER A 622 -19.22 -20.68 -12.99
N ASN A 623 -18.82 -20.03 -14.09
CA ASN A 623 -18.50 -20.73 -15.33
C ASN A 623 -17.28 -21.66 -15.19
N ILE A 624 -16.30 -21.30 -14.36
CA ILE A 624 -15.13 -22.14 -14.05
C ILE A 624 -15.55 -23.31 -13.18
N TRP A 625 -16.31 -23.03 -12.11
CA TRP A 625 -16.79 -24.03 -11.16
C TRP A 625 -17.58 -25.14 -11.84
N LYS A 626 -18.55 -24.77 -12.70
CA LYS A 626 -19.37 -25.71 -13.47
C LYS A 626 -18.53 -26.62 -14.38
N LYS A 627 -17.42 -26.11 -14.93
CA LYS A 627 -16.50 -26.90 -15.77
C LYS A 627 -15.68 -27.88 -14.94
N LEU A 628 -15.27 -27.49 -13.72
CA LEU A 628 -14.43 -28.31 -12.85
C LEU A 628 -15.23 -29.41 -12.14
N PHE A 629 -16.35 -29.06 -11.51
CA PHE A 629 -17.03 -29.95 -10.58
C PHE A 629 -18.19 -30.75 -11.18
N LYS A 630 -18.60 -30.47 -12.44
CA LYS A 630 -19.71 -31.10 -13.23
C LYS A 630 -21.10 -31.15 -12.56
N LYS A 631 -21.19 -31.09 -11.24
CA LYS A 631 -22.39 -31.16 -10.40
C LYS A 631 -22.44 -29.87 -9.58
N SER A 632 -23.49 -29.09 -9.78
CA SER A 632 -23.70 -27.82 -9.07
C SER A 632 -24.59 -28.05 -7.86
N SER A 633 -24.08 -27.79 -6.66
CA SER A 633 -24.88 -27.65 -5.44
C SER A 633 -25.29 -26.19 -5.30
N GLY A 634 -26.37 -25.81 -5.98
CA GLY A 634 -26.73 -24.41 -6.28
C GLY A 634 -26.55 -23.41 -5.12
N PHE A 635 -27.06 -23.71 -3.92
CA PHE A 635 -27.03 -22.75 -2.81
C PHE A 635 -25.63 -22.47 -2.22
N VAL A 636 -24.84 -23.52 -2.02
CA VAL A 636 -23.48 -23.39 -1.45
C VAL A 636 -22.53 -22.79 -2.48
N GLU A 637 -22.68 -23.18 -3.75
CA GLU A 637 -21.93 -22.58 -4.86
C GLU A 637 -22.22 -21.07 -4.95
N ASP A 638 -23.49 -20.66 -4.96
CA ASP A 638 -23.85 -19.26 -5.11
C ASP A 638 -23.34 -18.41 -3.95
N THR A 639 -23.46 -18.88 -2.70
CA THR A 639 -22.98 -18.14 -1.51
C THR A 639 -21.45 -18.03 -1.49
N LEU A 640 -20.75 -19.14 -1.77
CA LEU A 640 -19.30 -19.20 -1.76
C LEU A 640 -18.69 -18.35 -2.88
N LEU A 641 -19.19 -18.48 -4.11
CA LEU A 641 -18.67 -17.73 -5.26
C LEU A 641 -18.97 -16.24 -5.16
N THR A 642 -20.14 -15.86 -4.62
CA THR A 642 -20.50 -14.46 -4.35
C THR A 642 -19.53 -13.86 -3.35
N THR A 643 -19.35 -14.53 -2.21
CA THR A 643 -18.44 -14.08 -1.15
C THR A 643 -17.00 -13.98 -1.65
N LEU A 644 -16.50 -15.02 -2.31
CA LEU A 644 -15.15 -15.06 -2.86
C LEU A 644 -14.93 -13.91 -3.86
N SER A 645 -15.93 -13.61 -4.70
CA SER A 645 -15.85 -12.52 -5.67
C SER A 645 -15.74 -11.16 -4.99
N CYS A 646 -16.58 -10.90 -3.98
CA CYS A 646 -16.49 -9.68 -3.18
C CYS A 646 -15.12 -9.57 -2.52
N THR A 647 -14.71 -10.59 -1.75
CA THR A 647 -13.45 -10.59 -1.01
C THR A 647 -12.26 -10.33 -1.93
N LEU A 648 -12.13 -11.05 -3.05
CA LEU A 648 -11.01 -10.88 -3.99
C LEU A 648 -10.97 -9.48 -4.61
N THR A 649 -12.12 -8.88 -4.89
CA THR A 649 -12.16 -7.55 -5.50
C THR A 649 -11.88 -6.45 -4.47
N THR A 650 -12.34 -6.59 -3.23
CA THR A 650 -12.12 -5.59 -2.17
C THR A 650 -10.75 -5.69 -1.51
N LEU A 651 -10.11 -6.86 -1.56
CA LEU A 651 -8.85 -7.15 -0.89
C LEU A 651 -7.75 -6.09 -1.10
N PRO A 652 -7.50 -5.57 -2.32
CA PRO A 652 -6.45 -4.55 -2.52
C PRO A 652 -6.71 -3.26 -1.73
N ILE A 653 -7.98 -2.85 -1.63
CA ILE A 653 -8.36 -1.67 -0.86
C ILE A 653 -8.27 -1.99 0.62
N THR A 654 -8.78 -3.14 1.06
CA THR A 654 -8.71 -3.55 2.47
C THR A 654 -7.28 -3.61 2.99
N ILE A 655 -6.34 -4.18 2.21
CA ILE A 655 -4.92 -4.22 2.56
C ILE A 655 -4.34 -2.82 2.63
N TYR A 656 -4.62 -1.98 1.63
CA TYR A 656 -4.12 -0.60 1.61
C TYR A 656 -4.63 0.25 2.77
N THR A 657 -5.91 0.10 3.13
CA THR A 657 -6.56 1.00 4.11
C THR A 657 -6.52 0.48 5.53
N PHE A 658 -6.50 -0.84 5.73
CA PHE A 658 -6.59 -1.44 7.05
C PHE A 658 -5.42 -2.36 7.37
N GLY A 659 -4.49 -2.58 6.44
CA GLY A 659 -3.36 -3.49 6.65
C GLY A 659 -3.78 -4.93 6.97
N THR A 660 -5.02 -5.35 6.71
CA THR A 660 -5.53 -6.63 7.23
C THR A 660 -5.98 -7.59 6.15
N VAL A 661 -5.69 -8.87 6.35
CA VAL A 661 -6.16 -9.97 5.50
C VAL A 661 -6.72 -11.08 6.36
N SER A 662 -7.94 -11.50 6.05
CA SER A 662 -8.57 -12.67 6.67
C SER A 662 -8.99 -13.68 5.60
N ILE A 663 -8.44 -14.90 5.69
CA ILE A 663 -8.92 -16.02 4.85
C ILE A 663 -10.27 -16.54 5.34
N TRP A 664 -10.53 -16.38 6.64
CA TRP A 664 -11.79 -16.78 7.27
C TRP A 664 -12.99 -16.01 6.76
N ALA A 665 -12.79 -14.81 6.20
CA ALA A 665 -13.85 -14.03 5.57
C ALA A 665 -14.74 -14.87 4.65
N VAL A 666 -14.17 -15.73 3.79
CA VAL A 666 -14.97 -16.54 2.87
C VAL A 666 -15.79 -17.61 3.61
N VAL A 667 -15.16 -18.29 4.57
CA VAL A 667 -15.78 -19.39 5.32
C VAL A 667 -16.86 -18.85 6.25
N ALA A 668 -16.56 -17.81 7.03
CA ALA A 668 -17.47 -17.18 7.98
C ALA A 668 -18.75 -16.69 7.29
N ASN A 669 -18.62 -15.97 6.18
CA ASN A 669 -19.75 -15.46 5.40
C ASN A 669 -20.65 -16.58 4.86
N CYS A 670 -20.10 -17.74 4.47
CA CYS A 670 -20.90 -18.89 4.03
C CYS A 670 -21.83 -19.44 5.13
N PHE A 671 -21.39 -19.40 6.39
CA PHE A 671 -22.20 -19.86 7.52
C PHE A 671 -23.14 -18.77 8.05
N ILE A 672 -22.68 -17.53 8.06
CA ILE A 672 -23.39 -16.42 8.68
C ILE A 672 -24.48 -15.85 7.77
N LEU A 673 -24.17 -15.53 6.50
CA LEU A 673 -25.10 -14.81 5.61
C LEU A 673 -26.47 -15.46 5.45
N PRO A 674 -26.61 -16.81 5.34
CA PRO A 674 -27.91 -17.46 5.23
C PRO A 674 -28.84 -17.19 6.42
N VAL A 675 -28.29 -16.97 7.60
CA VAL A 675 -29.06 -16.80 8.84
C VAL A 675 -29.50 -15.34 9.02
N ILE A 676 -28.66 -14.39 8.59
CA ILE A 676 -28.84 -12.94 8.81
C ILE A 676 -30.15 -12.40 8.24
N GLU A 677 -30.61 -12.88 7.07
CA GLU A 677 -31.92 -12.45 6.52
C GLU A 677 -33.05 -12.74 7.49
N SER A 678 -33.07 -13.98 8.00
CA SER A 678 -34.10 -14.42 8.92
C SER A 678 -33.96 -13.73 10.27
N THR A 679 -32.74 -13.44 10.74
CA THR A 679 -32.50 -12.71 11.99
C THR A 679 -33.07 -11.30 11.91
N MET A 680 -32.78 -10.56 10.83
CA MET A 680 -33.32 -9.22 10.61
C MET A 680 -34.86 -9.24 10.52
N PHE A 681 -35.41 -10.23 9.82
CA PHE A 681 -36.86 -10.40 9.72
C PHE A 681 -37.50 -10.64 11.09
N LEU A 682 -36.99 -11.62 11.85
CA LEU A 682 -37.51 -11.95 13.19
C LEU A 682 -37.42 -10.75 14.14
N GLY A 683 -36.32 -9.99 14.11
CA GLY A 683 -36.14 -8.80 14.93
C GLY A 683 -37.15 -7.69 14.58
N ILE A 684 -37.32 -7.36 13.29
CA ILE A 684 -38.28 -6.34 12.85
C ILE A 684 -39.73 -6.75 13.21
N PHE A 685 -40.10 -8.01 12.98
CA PHE A 685 -41.44 -8.47 13.32
C PHE A 685 -41.66 -8.58 14.84
N GLY A 686 -40.62 -8.91 15.60
CA GLY A 686 -40.64 -8.81 17.07
C GLY A 686 -40.99 -7.39 17.52
N LEU A 687 -40.33 -6.38 16.95
CA LEU A 687 -40.64 -4.97 17.24
C LEU A 687 -42.08 -4.58 16.87
N ILE A 688 -42.57 -5.02 15.71
CA ILE A 688 -43.94 -4.70 15.24
C ILE A 688 -45.00 -5.35 16.15
N PHE A 689 -44.82 -6.62 16.52
CA PHE A 689 -45.80 -7.37 17.29
C PHE A 689 -45.75 -7.11 18.79
N LEU A 690 -44.72 -6.42 19.30
CA LEU A 690 -44.53 -6.17 20.72
C LEU A 690 -45.80 -5.65 21.43
N LYS A 691 -46.50 -4.69 20.83
CA LYS A 691 -47.70 -4.09 21.43
C LYS A 691 -48.99 -4.88 21.16
N VAL A 692 -49.05 -5.59 20.05
CA VAL A 692 -50.30 -6.24 19.59
C VAL A 692 -50.39 -7.68 20.08
N PHE A 693 -49.28 -8.42 20.03
CA PHE A 693 -49.17 -9.81 20.43
C PHE A 693 -47.83 -10.04 21.19
N PRO A 694 -47.74 -9.69 22.48
CA PRO A 694 -46.49 -9.75 23.24
C PRO A 694 -45.87 -11.14 23.28
N LEU A 695 -46.67 -12.21 23.40
CA LEU A 695 -46.17 -13.59 23.39
C LEU A 695 -45.48 -13.95 22.06
N LEU A 696 -46.07 -13.53 20.94
CA LEU A 696 -45.48 -13.73 19.62
C LEU A 696 -44.19 -12.92 19.48
N SER A 697 -44.16 -11.68 19.99
CA SER A 697 -42.96 -10.86 20.03
C SER A 697 -41.83 -11.54 20.79
N THR A 698 -42.08 -12.06 21.99
CA THR A 698 -41.07 -12.79 22.78
C THR A 698 -40.57 -14.02 22.03
N LEU A 699 -41.46 -14.80 21.41
CA LEU A 699 -41.07 -15.97 20.61
C LEU A 699 -40.17 -15.58 19.42
N LEU A 700 -40.49 -14.48 18.73
CA LEU A 700 -39.69 -13.95 17.63
C LEU A 700 -38.32 -13.45 18.09
N PHE A 701 -38.27 -12.73 19.22
CA PHE A 701 -37.00 -12.30 19.81
C PHE A 701 -36.14 -13.48 20.25
N GLU A 702 -36.72 -14.52 20.88
CA GLU A 702 -35.97 -15.72 21.25
C GLU A 702 -35.49 -16.51 20.02
N ALA A 703 -36.31 -16.62 18.98
CA ALA A 703 -35.87 -17.23 17.73
C ALA A 703 -34.69 -16.45 17.11
N SER A 704 -34.72 -15.12 17.16
CA SER A 704 -33.61 -14.28 16.72
C SER A 704 -32.38 -14.40 17.62
N ASN A 705 -32.58 -14.57 18.94
CA ASN A 705 -31.52 -14.74 19.94
C ASN A 705 -30.72 -16.02 19.67
N VAL A 706 -31.39 -17.12 19.33
CA VAL A 706 -30.72 -18.37 18.93
C VAL A 706 -29.82 -18.15 17.72
N GLN A 707 -30.28 -17.40 16.73
CA GLN A 707 -29.52 -17.09 15.52
C GLN A 707 -28.33 -16.15 15.78
N LEU A 708 -28.50 -15.17 16.67
CA LEU A 708 -27.42 -14.27 17.10
C LEU A 708 -26.36 -15.01 17.92
N LYS A 709 -26.75 -15.96 18.78
CA LYS A 709 -25.81 -16.85 19.46
C LYS A 709 -25.08 -17.77 18.50
N TYR A 710 -25.74 -18.22 17.43
CA TYR A 710 -25.07 -18.97 16.36
C TYR A 710 -24.03 -18.10 15.65
N PHE A 711 -24.35 -16.84 15.32
CA PHE A 711 -23.38 -15.88 14.78
C PHE A 711 -22.17 -15.74 15.71
N GLU A 712 -22.42 -15.49 16.99
CA GLU A 712 -21.36 -15.34 18.00
C GLU A 712 -20.50 -16.60 18.12
N LEU A 713 -21.12 -17.78 18.11
CA LEU A 713 -20.41 -19.07 18.15
C LEU A 713 -19.45 -19.21 16.96
N VAL A 714 -19.91 -18.93 15.73
CA VAL A 714 -19.06 -19.03 14.53
C VAL A 714 -17.88 -18.08 14.63
N VAL A 715 -18.11 -16.83 15.03
CA VAL A 715 -17.07 -15.81 15.17
C VAL A 715 -16.06 -16.17 16.27
N ASN A 716 -16.54 -16.64 17.43
CA ASN A 716 -15.66 -17.04 18.54
C ASN A 716 -14.86 -18.31 18.23
N LEU A 717 -15.40 -19.25 17.45
CA LEU A 717 -14.65 -20.42 16.98
C LEU A 717 -13.48 -20.02 16.07
N ILE A 718 -13.71 -19.04 15.18
CA ILE A 718 -12.65 -18.50 14.33
C ILE A 718 -11.61 -17.74 15.16
N GLY A 719 -12.06 -16.90 16.10
CA GLY A 719 -11.15 -16.18 17.00
C GLY A 719 -10.25 -17.12 17.81
N LYS A 720 -10.82 -18.24 18.32
CA LYS A 720 -10.07 -19.29 19.02
C LYS A 720 -9.08 -20.05 18.14
N ALA A 721 -9.30 -20.10 16.82
CA ALA A 721 -8.36 -20.77 15.93
C ALA A 721 -7.00 -20.06 15.91
N GLY A 722 -6.97 -18.73 16.07
CA GLY A 722 -5.72 -17.97 16.23
C GLY A 722 -4.83 -17.85 14.98
N TRP A 723 -5.20 -18.47 13.85
CA TRP A 723 -4.48 -18.39 12.57
C TRP A 723 -5.41 -17.86 11.45
N GLY A 724 -4.88 -17.53 10.27
CA GLY A 724 -5.68 -17.15 9.10
C GLY A 724 -6.13 -15.68 9.06
N TYR A 725 -5.68 -14.90 10.02
CA TYR A 725 -5.75 -13.44 10.06
C TYR A 725 -4.31 -12.91 10.12
N TRP A 726 -4.00 -11.93 9.27
CA TRP A 726 -2.69 -11.30 9.22
C TRP A 726 -2.86 -9.79 9.20
N GLU A 727 -2.06 -9.13 10.04
CA GLU A 727 -1.80 -7.69 10.00
C GLU A 727 -0.51 -7.51 9.20
N LEU A 728 -0.61 -6.75 8.11
CA LEU A 728 0.45 -6.43 7.18
C LEU A 728 0.90 -5.01 7.49
N GLU A 729 2.18 -4.85 7.79
CA GLU A 729 2.81 -3.54 7.91
C GLU A 729 2.72 -2.75 6.60
N LYS A 730 2.80 -1.42 6.71
CA LYS A 730 2.57 -0.43 5.64
C LYS A 730 2.98 -0.93 4.27
N VAL A 731 2.00 -1.49 3.56
CA VAL A 731 2.23 -1.95 2.21
C VAL A 731 2.14 -0.74 1.30
N GLY A 732 3.30 -0.29 0.79
CA GLY A 732 3.37 0.84 -0.13
C GLY A 732 2.39 0.69 -1.31
N VAL A 733 1.97 1.82 -1.90
CA VAL A 733 0.93 1.91 -2.96
C VAL A 733 1.14 0.91 -4.11
N ILE A 734 2.37 0.46 -4.31
CA ILE A 734 2.78 -0.54 -5.29
C ILE A 734 2.03 -1.87 -5.11
N VAL A 735 1.83 -2.39 -3.89
CA VAL A 735 1.22 -3.71 -3.72
C VAL A 735 -0.27 -3.72 -4.06
N PRO A 736 -1.10 -2.75 -3.64
CA PRO A 736 -2.48 -2.63 -4.13
C PRO A 736 -2.56 -2.50 -5.65
N ILE A 737 -1.63 -1.74 -6.27
CA ILE A 737 -1.55 -1.62 -7.73
C ILE A 737 -1.22 -2.98 -8.37
N VAL A 738 -0.22 -3.70 -7.85
CA VAL A 738 0.16 -5.03 -8.32
C VAL A 738 -1.00 -6.01 -8.15
N MET A 739 -1.75 -5.95 -7.05
CA MET A 739 -2.93 -6.78 -6.83
C MET A 739 -4.08 -6.42 -7.77
N CYS A 740 -4.29 -5.14 -8.06
CA CYS A 740 -5.30 -4.71 -9.04
C CYS A 740 -4.91 -5.14 -10.46
N VAL A 741 -3.64 -5.01 -10.83
CA VAL A 741 -3.10 -5.51 -12.10
C VAL A 741 -3.23 -7.02 -12.15
N PHE A 742 -2.91 -7.74 -11.08
CA PHE A 742 -3.07 -9.19 -10.98
C PHE A 742 -4.54 -9.62 -11.10
N LEU A 743 -5.47 -8.91 -10.47
CA LEU A 743 -6.90 -9.18 -10.58
C LEU A 743 -7.41 -8.93 -12.01
N VAL A 744 -6.96 -7.85 -12.67
CA VAL A 744 -7.28 -7.55 -14.07
C VAL A 744 -6.68 -8.61 -15.00
N LEU A 745 -5.45 -9.03 -14.74
CA LEU A 745 -4.80 -10.13 -15.46
C LEU A 745 -5.58 -11.42 -15.24
N LEU A 746 -5.95 -11.78 -14.00
CA LEU A 746 -6.75 -12.95 -13.64
C LEU A 746 -8.10 -12.94 -14.35
N LEU A 747 -8.79 -11.81 -14.41
CA LEU A 747 -10.03 -11.63 -15.19
C LEU A 747 -9.81 -11.82 -16.71
N SER A 748 -8.68 -11.34 -17.24
CA SER A 748 -8.32 -11.53 -18.66
C SER A 748 -7.92 -12.98 -18.97
N ILE A 749 -7.29 -13.65 -17.99
CA ILE A 749 -6.78 -15.02 -18.02
C ILE A 749 -7.96 -16.01 -17.88
N CYS A 750 -8.93 -15.77 -17.00
CA CYS A 750 -10.15 -16.57 -16.85
C CYS A 750 -10.94 -16.69 -18.18
N PHE A 751 -10.80 -15.73 -19.11
CA PHE A 751 -11.44 -15.77 -20.41
C PHE A 751 -10.67 -16.57 -21.49
N SER A 752 -9.35 -16.75 -21.34
CA SER A 752 -8.49 -17.36 -22.36
C SER A 752 -7.72 -18.62 -21.93
N ILE A 753 -7.51 -18.84 -20.63
CA ILE A 753 -6.46 -19.74 -20.12
C ILE A 753 -7.00 -20.94 -19.31
N LEU A 754 -8.30 -21.06 -19.04
CA LEU A 754 -8.84 -22.23 -18.33
C LEU A 754 -8.55 -23.58 -19.04
N LYS A 755 -8.34 -23.57 -20.36
CA LYS A 755 -7.89 -24.76 -21.12
C LYS A 755 -6.39 -25.06 -20.99
N PHE A 756 -5.58 -24.08 -20.59
CA PHE A 756 -4.12 -24.16 -20.51
C PHE A 756 -3.63 -24.42 -19.07
N LEU A 757 -4.28 -23.82 -18.06
CA LEU A 757 -3.89 -23.97 -16.64
C LEU A 757 -4.17 -25.35 -16.04
N VAL A 758 -5.23 -26.05 -16.46
CA VAL A 758 -5.50 -27.43 -15.97
C VAL A 758 -4.38 -28.39 -16.38
N LYS A 759 -3.65 -28.11 -17.48
CA LYS A 759 -2.54 -28.92 -17.96
C LYS A 759 -1.21 -28.59 -17.27
N ASN A 760 -1.04 -27.36 -16.76
CA ASN A 760 0.22 -26.84 -16.23
C ASN A 760 0.13 -26.43 -14.74
N PHE A 761 -0.88 -26.92 -14.01
CA PHE A 761 -1.16 -26.60 -12.61
C PHE A 761 0.07 -26.72 -11.71
N ILE A 762 0.90 -27.76 -11.95
CA ILE A 762 2.14 -28.03 -11.22
C ILE A 762 3.14 -26.88 -11.41
N LEU A 763 3.32 -26.37 -12.63
CA LEU A 763 4.28 -25.29 -12.92
C LEU A 763 3.85 -23.96 -12.27
N THR A 764 2.56 -23.64 -12.31
CA THR A 764 2.04 -22.44 -11.65
C THR A 764 2.08 -22.54 -10.13
N PHE A 765 1.80 -23.72 -9.57
CA PHE A 765 1.92 -23.96 -8.13
C PHE A 765 3.38 -23.88 -7.68
N SER A 766 4.32 -24.45 -8.45
CA SER A 766 5.75 -24.34 -8.20
C SER A 766 6.28 -22.91 -8.34
N LEU A 767 5.77 -22.10 -9.27
CA LEU A 767 6.15 -20.69 -9.39
C LEU A 767 5.60 -19.83 -8.25
N VAL A 768 4.40 -20.11 -7.75
CA VAL A 768 3.83 -19.42 -6.57
C VAL A 768 4.58 -19.82 -5.31
N ILE A 769 4.94 -21.10 -5.15
CA ILE A 769 5.81 -21.56 -4.05
C ILE A 769 7.21 -20.98 -4.17
N ALA A 770 7.77 -20.90 -5.37
CA ALA A 770 9.08 -20.29 -5.60
C ALA A 770 9.05 -18.79 -5.31
N PHE A 771 7.99 -18.08 -5.72
CA PHE A 771 7.79 -16.66 -5.41
C PHE A 771 7.57 -16.43 -3.91
N TYR A 772 6.75 -17.25 -3.26
CA TYR A 772 6.59 -17.24 -1.80
C TYR A 772 7.94 -17.48 -1.11
N ARG A 773 8.69 -18.52 -1.52
CA ARG A 773 10.03 -18.80 -0.99
C ARG A 773 11.01 -17.66 -1.25
N LEU A 774 10.93 -16.97 -2.38
CA LEU A 774 11.77 -15.82 -2.71
C LEU A 774 11.42 -14.59 -1.85
N CYS A 775 10.12 -14.36 -1.60
CA CYS A 775 9.63 -13.30 -0.73
C CYS A 775 9.79 -13.61 0.77
N THR A 776 9.90 -14.88 1.15
CA THR A 776 10.16 -15.35 2.52
C THR A 776 11.57 -15.89 2.72
N MET A 777 12.52 -15.62 1.79
CA MET A 777 13.92 -15.86 2.11
C MET A 777 14.25 -14.86 3.22
N GLN A 778 14.38 -15.38 4.45
CA GLN A 778 14.94 -14.64 5.55
C GLN A 778 16.30 -14.14 5.08
N VAL A 779 16.39 -12.82 4.90
CA VAL A 779 17.68 -12.14 4.82
C VAL A 779 18.36 -12.49 6.15
N PRO A 780 19.59 -13.05 6.15
CA PRO A 780 20.30 -13.27 7.40
C PRO A 780 20.35 -11.94 8.13
N VAL A 781 19.69 -11.87 9.29
CA VAL A 781 19.59 -10.66 10.08
C VAL A 781 20.96 -10.49 10.70
N THR A 782 21.70 -9.48 10.23
CA THR A 782 22.90 -9.00 10.89
C THR A 782 22.57 -8.79 12.37
N PRO A 783 23.46 -9.18 13.30
CA PRO A 783 23.19 -8.94 14.71
C PRO A 783 22.86 -7.46 14.92
N SER A 784 21.85 -7.20 15.73
CA SER A 784 21.32 -5.86 15.95
C SER A 784 21.01 -5.61 17.42
N LEU A 785 21.19 -4.36 17.81
CA LEU A 785 20.87 -3.81 19.12
C LEU A 785 19.89 -2.65 18.91
N VAL A 786 18.74 -2.72 19.56
CA VAL A 786 17.67 -1.74 19.41
C VAL A 786 17.27 -1.22 20.78
N PHE A 787 17.43 0.08 20.99
CA PHE A 787 16.84 0.78 22.13
C PHE A 787 15.45 1.25 21.73
N LEU A 788 14.41 0.67 22.34
CA LEU A 788 13.02 0.91 21.97
C LEU A 788 12.52 2.22 22.59
N ASN A 789 11.85 3.05 21.80
CA ASN A 789 11.15 4.24 22.25
C ASN A 789 9.76 3.86 22.77
N ILE A 790 9.72 3.46 24.03
CA ILE A 790 8.52 3.04 24.75
C ILE A 790 8.00 4.12 25.72
N GLY A 791 8.40 5.38 25.51
CA GLY A 791 8.08 6.49 26.40
C GLY A 791 8.99 6.53 27.63
N GLN A 792 8.40 6.67 28.82
CA GLN A 792 9.14 6.67 30.08
C GLN A 792 9.40 5.23 30.53
N GLY A 793 10.65 4.78 30.43
CA GLY A 793 11.09 3.43 30.81
C GLY A 793 12.17 2.88 29.89
N ASP A 794 12.60 1.65 30.16
CA ASP A 794 13.61 0.94 29.36
C ASP A 794 13.09 -0.34 28.73
N ALA A 795 13.45 -0.54 27.46
CA ALA A 795 13.39 -1.81 26.78
C ALA A 795 14.42 -1.85 25.65
N THR A 796 15.35 -2.80 25.74
CA THR A 796 16.45 -2.96 24.77
C THR A 796 16.40 -4.36 24.16
N LEU A 797 16.19 -4.44 22.85
CA LEU A 797 16.17 -5.70 22.10
C LEU A 797 17.55 -5.97 21.49
N ILE A 798 18.11 -7.14 21.79
CA ILE A 798 19.32 -7.68 21.19
C ILE A 798 18.93 -8.93 20.41
N GLN A 799 19.26 -8.99 19.13
CA GLN A 799 18.87 -10.13 18.29
C GLN A 799 19.90 -10.52 17.24
N GLN A 800 19.99 -11.82 16.98
CA GLN A 800 20.75 -12.42 15.89
C GLN A 800 20.00 -13.65 15.37
N ASP A 801 19.82 -13.72 14.06
CA ASP A 801 19.06 -14.78 13.38
C ASP A 801 17.63 -14.96 13.95
N SER A 802 17.41 -16.00 14.77
CA SER A 802 16.12 -16.28 15.44
C SER A 802 16.22 -16.20 16.96
N PHE A 803 17.32 -15.65 17.49
CA PHE A 803 17.52 -15.48 18.92
C PHE A 803 17.21 -14.04 19.30
N GLN A 804 16.34 -13.87 20.29
CA GLN A 804 15.92 -12.60 20.84
C GLN A 804 16.18 -12.57 22.34
N MET A 805 17.01 -11.61 22.74
CA MET A 805 17.23 -11.24 24.13
C MET A 805 16.66 -9.85 24.35
N LEU A 806 15.82 -9.71 25.35
CA LEU A 806 15.22 -8.45 25.75
C LEU A 806 15.76 -8.05 27.13
N VAL A 807 16.22 -6.81 27.27
CA VAL A 807 16.64 -6.23 28.55
C VAL A 807 15.62 -5.16 28.92
N ASP A 808 14.92 -5.38 30.03
CA ASP A 808 13.73 -4.65 30.48
C ASP A 808 12.57 -4.63 29.47
N THR A 809 11.39 -4.23 29.97
CA THR A 809 10.12 -4.38 29.25
C THR A 809 9.27 -3.12 29.20
N GLY A 810 9.68 -2.04 29.85
CA GLY A 810 8.96 -0.79 29.88
C GLY A 810 7.80 -0.69 30.87
N ALA A 811 7.18 0.49 30.89
CA ALA A 811 6.12 0.87 31.82
C ALA A 811 4.70 0.39 31.46
N ASP A 812 4.43 0.00 30.22
CA ASP A 812 3.07 -0.27 29.75
C ASP A 812 3.00 -1.21 28.53
N THR A 813 1.91 -1.12 27.76
CA THR A 813 1.69 -1.93 26.56
C THR A 813 2.44 -1.45 25.33
N SER A 814 3.15 -0.31 25.39
CA SER A 814 3.96 0.25 24.29
C SER A 814 4.91 -0.78 23.69
N ILE A 815 5.52 -1.64 24.52
CA ILE A 815 6.42 -2.71 24.05
C ILE A 815 5.74 -3.69 23.09
N LEU A 816 4.43 -3.94 23.23
CA LEU A 816 3.67 -4.79 22.30
C LEU A 816 3.50 -4.16 20.91
N PHE A 817 3.75 -2.86 20.77
CA PHE A 817 3.71 -2.14 19.51
C PHE A 817 5.12 -1.94 18.93
N GLU A 818 6.14 -1.73 19.77
CA GLU A 818 7.51 -1.51 19.31
C GLU A 818 8.27 -2.81 18.98
N LEU A 819 8.12 -3.85 19.80
CA LEU A 819 8.84 -5.11 19.62
C LEU A 819 8.55 -5.83 18.28
N PRO A 820 7.29 -5.91 17.79
CA PRO A 820 6.99 -6.52 16.48
C PRO A 820 7.63 -5.81 15.28
N LYS A 821 8.03 -4.53 15.40
CA LYS A 821 8.68 -3.77 14.31
C LYS A 821 10.05 -4.34 13.95
N TYR A 822 10.70 -5.04 14.90
CA TYR A 822 12.06 -5.57 14.75
C TYR A 822 12.13 -7.10 14.72
N MET A 823 11.13 -7.78 15.29
CA MET A 823 11.04 -9.23 15.27
C MET A 823 10.35 -9.75 13.99
N PRO A 824 10.71 -10.95 13.49
CA PRO A 824 10.00 -11.55 12.37
C PRO A 824 8.50 -11.73 12.66
N VAL A 825 7.62 -11.41 11.70
CA VAL A 825 6.14 -11.41 11.87
C VAL A 825 5.55 -12.74 12.40
N ASN A 826 6.22 -13.86 12.15
CA ASN A 826 5.78 -15.18 12.60
C ASN A 826 6.48 -15.65 13.88
N ASP A 827 7.48 -14.91 14.35
CA ASP A 827 8.22 -15.22 15.56
C ASP A 827 7.59 -14.50 16.75
N ARG A 828 7.21 -15.29 17.74
CA ARG A 828 6.64 -14.81 19.01
C ARG A 828 7.41 -15.40 20.18
N THR A 829 8.65 -15.78 19.95
CA THR A 829 9.54 -16.34 20.97
C THR A 829 10.44 -15.22 21.46
N ILE A 830 10.71 -15.18 22.76
CA ILE A 830 11.78 -14.37 23.33
C ILE A 830 12.58 -15.34 24.19
N GLU A 831 13.79 -15.69 23.77
CA GLU A 831 14.58 -16.71 24.46
C GLU A 831 14.98 -16.25 25.86
N VAL A 832 15.38 -14.98 26.01
CA VAL A 832 15.86 -14.44 27.28
C VAL A 832 15.26 -13.05 27.52
N ILE A 833 14.68 -12.84 28.70
CA ILE A 833 14.37 -11.52 29.24
C ILE A 833 15.28 -11.31 30.45
N VAL A 834 15.98 -10.18 30.51
CA VAL A 834 16.70 -9.75 31.72
C VAL A 834 15.95 -8.56 32.31
N LEU A 835 15.55 -8.66 33.57
CA LEU A 835 14.92 -7.55 34.30
C LEU A 835 15.97 -6.93 35.22
N THR A 836 16.29 -5.67 34.98
CA THR A 836 17.37 -4.98 35.71
C THR A 836 17.01 -4.77 37.16
N HIS A 837 15.80 -4.27 37.45
CA HIS A 837 15.27 -4.06 38.79
C HIS A 837 13.73 -4.01 38.78
N SER A 838 13.09 -3.82 39.95
CA SER A 838 11.64 -4.03 40.11
C SER A 838 10.75 -2.81 39.89
N HIS A 839 11.27 -1.69 39.36
CA HIS A 839 10.42 -0.52 39.09
C HIS A 839 9.47 -0.71 37.91
N ASP A 840 8.30 -0.09 38.02
CA ASP A 840 7.19 -0.24 37.08
C ASP A 840 7.61 0.10 35.64
N ASP A 841 8.46 1.11 35.44
CA ASP A 841 8.97 1.54 34.14
C ASP A 841 9.98 0.59 33.47
N HIS A 842 10.30 -0.52 34.14
CA HIS A 842 11.14 -1.60 33.62
C HIS A 842 10.37 -2.93 33.50
N ILE A 843 9.44 -3.22 34.41
CA ILE A 843 8.83 -4.57 34.50
C ILE A 843 7.39 -4.65 34.02
N GLN A 844 6.66 -3.54 33.93
CA GLN A 844 5.21 -3.59 33.74
C GLN A 844 4.82 -4.13 32.34
N GLY A 845 5.65 -3.91 31.34
CA GLY A 845 5.47 -4.48 30.00
C GLY A 845 5.55 -6.01 29.96
N LEU A 846 6.26 -6.65 30.90
CA LEU A 846 6.40 -8.10 30.99
C LEU A 846 5.05 -8.82 31.10
N PHE A 847 4.15 -8.30 31.93
CA PHE A 847 2.83 -8.91 32.15
C PHE A 847 1.99 -8.93 30.85
N ASN A 848 2.23 -7.98 29.96
CA ASN A 848 1.60 -7.92 28.64
C ASN A 848 2.28 -8.89 27.65
N LEU A 849 3.62 -9.00 27.74
CA LEU A 849 4.41 -9.93 26.92
C LEU A 849 4.08 -11.39 27.22
N LEU A 850 3.95 -11.80 28.49
CA LEU A 850 3.63 -13.18 28.89
C LEU A 850 2.29 -13.69 28.33
N ASN A 851 1.36 -12.77 28.00
CA ASN A 851 0.08 -13.10 27.39
C ASN A 851 0.16 -13.25 25.85
N THR A 852 1.23 -12.74 25.23
CA THR A 852 1.30 -12.50 23.77
C THR A 852 2.49 -13.23 23.12
N TYR A 853 3.56 -13.47 23.87
CA TYR A 853 4.83 -14.06 23.48
C TYR A 853 5.13 -15.30 24.33
N THR A 854 5.88 -16.24 23.74
CA THR A 854 6.46 -17.39 24.44
C THR A 854 7.82 -16.96 24.96
N VAL A 855 7.98 -16.90 26.28
CA VAL A 855 9.23 -16.50 26.92
C VAL A 855 9.99 -17.75 27.37
N GLY A 856 11.27 -17.83 27.02
CA GLY A 856 12.15 -18.97 27.36
C GLY A 856 12.71 -18.90 28.78
N THR A 857 13.40 -17.80 29.13
CA THR A 857 13.99 -17.61 30.45
C THR A 857 13.92 -16.14 30.86
N ILE A 858 13.57 -15.88 32.12
CA ILE A 858 13.56 -14.56 32.74
C ILE A 858 14.64 -14.52 33.81
N VAL A 859 15.68 -13.72 33.57
CA VAL A 859 16.80 -13.49 34.48
C VAL A 859 16.48 -12.28 35.34
N TYR A 860 16.53 -12.44 36.66
CA TYR A 860 16.27 -11.39 37.63
C TYR A 860 17.04 -11.66 38.92
N ALA A 861 17.20 -10.64 39.77
CA ALA A 861 17.92 -10.74 41.04
C ALA A 861 16.96 -10.89 42.23
N SER A 862 16.58 -12.13 42.58
CA SER A 862 15.43 -12.38 43.48
C SER A 862 15.55 -11.70 44.86
N GLN A 863 16.76 -11.59 45.40
CA GLN A 863 16.99 -11.05 46.75
C GLN A 863 16.57 -9.59 46.90
N CYS A 864 16.60 -8.83 45.81
CA CYS A 864 16.32 -7.39 45.78
C CYS A 864 15.14 -7.03 44.86
N PHE A 865 14.31 -8.01 44.50
CA PHE A 865 13.22 -7.84 43.54
C PHE A 865 11.86 -7.85 44.24
N GLU A 866 11.43 -6.70 44.77
CA GLU A 866 10.11 -6.54 45.37
C GLU A 866 9.16 -5.76 44.44
N SER A 867 8.07 -6.39 44.00
CA SER A 867 6.96 -5.72 43.31
C SER A 867 5.62 -6.40 43.63
N LYS A 868 4.54 -5.60 43.73
CA LYS A 868 3.20 -6.07 44.11
C LYS A 868 2.62 -7.10 43.13
N ASP A 869 2.99 -6.98 41.85
CA ASP A 869 2.46 -7.84 40.79
C ASP A 869 3.39 -9.03 40.48
N TRP A 870 4.58 -9.07 41.10
CA TRP A 870 5.58 -10.12 40.86
C TRP A 870 5.21 -11.48 41.46
N GLU A 871 4.49 -11.50 42.59
CA GLU A 871 4.03 -12.75 43.25
C GLU A 871 3.24 -13.65 42.30
N TYR A 872 2.48 -13.04 41.37
CA TYR A 872 1.76 -13.76 40.32
C TYR A 872 2.70 -14.47 39.34
N VAL A 873 3.81 -13.83 38.95
CA VAL A 873 4.78 -14.37 38.00
C VAL A 873 5.57 -15.51 38.65
N GLU A 874 6.06 -15.32 39.88
CA GLU A 874 6.75 -16.37 40.64
C GLU A 874 5.90 -17.63 40.79
N THR A 875 4.61 -17.47 41.07
CA THR A 875 3.72 -18.62 41.29
C THR A 875 3.35 -19.35 39.99
N ASN A 876 3.17 -18.63 38.87
CA ASN A 876 2.62 -19.22 37.64
C ASN A 876 3.68 -19.54 36.57
N TYR A 877 4.90 -19.01 36.70
CA TYR A 877 5.96 -19.10 35.70
C TYR A 877 7.31 -19.53 36.29
N GLU A 878 7.32 -20.21 37.44
CA GLU A 878 8.53 -20.68 38.15
C GLU A 878 9.54 -21.39 37.22
N ASP A 879 9.05 -22.20 36.28
CA ASP A 879 9.88 -23.01 35.36
C ASP A 879 10.76 -22.19 34.40
N ILE A 880 10.43 -20.92 34.16
CA ILE A 880 11.18 -20.03 33.27
C ILE A 880 11.96 -18.95 34.03
N LEU A 881 11.93 -18.94 35.36
CA LEU A 881 12.68 -17.97 36.17
C LEU A 881 14.11 -18.45 36.43
N PHE A 882 15.07 -17.55 36.22
CA PHE A 882 16.48 -17.75 36.55
C PHE A 882 16.94 -16.67 37.53
N ASP A 883 17.33 -17.11 38.72
CA ASP A 883 17.77 -16.21 39.78
C ASP A 883 19.28 -15.91 39.68
N LEU A 884 19.62 -14.62 39.67
CA LEU A 884 20.98 -14.09 39.51
C LEU A 884 21.77 -14.14 40.83
N ASN A 885 21.88 -15.30 41.48
CA ASN A 885 22.71 -15.48 42.68
C ASN A 885 24.19 -15.80 42.38
N ASP A 886 24.51 -16.13 41.12
CA ASP A 886 25.83 -16.51 40.62
C ASP A 886 26.19 -15.69 39.36
N SER A 887 27.42 -15.83 38.85
CA SER A 887 27.82 -15.23 37.58
C SER A 887 26.94 -15.72 36.42
N TRP A 888 26.19 -14.83 35.78
CA TRP A 888 25.40 -15.12 34.60
C TRP A 888 26.15 -14.76 33.32
N LYS A 889 26.17 -15.68 32.35
CA LYS A 889 26.77 -15.46 31.03
C LYS A 889 25.99 -16.19 29.95
N LEU A 890 25.70 -15.46 28.87
CA LEU A 890 25.07 -15.92 27.64
C LEU A 890 26.05 -15.77 26.48
N ILE A 891 26.15 -16.80 25.64
CA ILE A 891 26.89 -16.72 24.37
C ILE A 891 26.00 -17.33 23.29
N TYR A 892 25.65 -16.53 22.29
CA TYR A 892 24.88 -16.97 21.12
C TYR A 892 25.39 -16.27 19.86
N GLY A 893 25.93 -17.03 18.90
CA GLY A 893 26.48 -16.45 17.67
C GLY A 893 27.59 -15.43 17.96
N ASP A 894 27.39 -14.19 17.50
CA ASP A 894 28.28 -13.05 17.72
C ASP A 894 27.91 -12.23 18.98
N ILE A 895 26.86 -12.65 19.70
CA ILE A 895 26.39 -12.01 20.94
C ILE A 895 27.00 -12.73 22.15
N SER A 896 27.63 -11.97 23.05
CA SER A 896 28.03 -12.41 24.38
C SER A 896 27.48 -11.40 25.39
N ALA A 897 26.73 -11.84 26.38
CA ALA A 897 26.24 -10.98 27.47
C ALA A 897 26.61 -11.60 28.82
N SER A 898 27.03 -10.77 29.78
CA SER A 898 27.28 -11.21 31.15
C SER A 898 26.84 -10.16 32.16
N ALA A 899 26.25 -10.60 33.26
CA ALA A 899 25.95 -9.73 34.39
C ALA A 899 27.24 -9.51 35.19
N ILE A 900 27.63 -8.24 35.34
CA ILE A 900 28.86 -7.83 36.02
C ILE A 900 28.60 -7.12 37.35
N TYR A 901 27.37 -6.70 37.61
CA TYR A 901 26.92 -6.11 38.85
C TYR A 901 25.42 -6.37 39.03
N PRO A 902 24.93 -6.58 40.26
CA PRO A 902 25.69 -6.76 41.51
C PRO A 902 26.33 -8.16 41.62
N ILE A 903 27.55 -8.27 42.17
CA ILE A 903 28.29 -9.57 42.34
C ILE A 903 27.99 -10.22 43.70
N ASN A 904 27.55 -9.44 44.69
CA ASN A 904 27.04 -9.93 45.98
C ASN A 904 25.75 -9.16 46.27
N LEU A 905 24.60 -9.83 46.20
CA LEU A 905 23.28 -9.24 46.40
C LEU A 905 23.09 -8.81 47.86
N ASN A 906 23.57 -7.62 48.22
CA ASN A 906 23.13 -6.90 49.41
C ASN A 906 22.27 -5.74 48.92
N CYS A 907 20.96 -5.82 49.15
CA CYS A 907 20.04 -4.83 48.60
C CYS A 907 20.29 -3.44 49.19
N HIS A 908 20.36 -2.45 48.32
CA HIS A 908 20.56 -1.07 48.70
C HIS A 908 19.23 -0.45 49.15
N SER A 909 19.30 0.69 49.85
CA SER A 909 18.09 1.46 50.15
C SER A 909 17.47 2.09 48.91
N ASN A 910 18.27 2.27 47.86
CA ASN A 910 17.83 2.76 46.55
C ASN A 910 17.79 1.58 45.58
N VAL A 911 16.59 1.15 45.19
CA VAL A 911 16.37 0.00 44.29
C VAL A 911 17.06 0.18 42.94
N ASN A 912 17.27 1.42 42.51
CA ASN A 912 18.01 1.72 41.27
C ASN A 912 19.45 1.19 41.31
N GLU A 913 20.11 1.25 42.46
CA GLU A 913 21.47 0.76 42.65
C GLU A 913 21.53 -0.76 42.78
N ASP A 914 20.38 -1.46 42.80
CA ASP A 914 20.31 -2.92 42.68
C ASP A 914 20.15 -3.37 41.22
N SER A 915 20.18 -2.44 40.26
CA SER A 915 20.05 -2.73 38.83
C SER A 915 21.12 -3.70 38.33
N ILE A 916 20.70 -4.75 37.62
CA ILE A 916 21.62 -5.64 36.91
C ILE A 916 22.33 -4.86 35.80
N VAL A 917 23.65 -4.72 35.91
CA VAL A 917 24.50 -4.14 34.86
C VAL A 917 25.02 -5.25 33.95
N LEU A 918 24.78 -5.11 32.65
CA LEU A 918 25.19 -6.08 31.64
C LEU A 918 26.38 -5.57 30.81
N ASP A 919 27.44 -6.37 30.76
CA ASP A 919 28.49 -6.28 29.74
C ASP A 919 28.07 -7.09 28.52
N VAL A 920 27.73 -6.40 27.42
CA VAL A 920 27.28 -7.00 26.17
C VAL A 920 28.31 -6.74 25.08
N LYS A 921 28.72 -7.80 24.38
CA LYS A 921 29.59 -7.72 23.21
C LYS A 921 28.86 -8.27 22.00
N ILE A 922 28.79 -7.48 20.93
CA ILE A 922 28.24 -7.89 19.65
C ILE A 922 29.34 -7.70 18.59
N LYS A 923 29.84 -8.81 18.03
CA LYS A 923 31.06 -8.82 17.21
C LYS A 923 32.24 -8.15 17.92
N ASP A 924 32.71 -7.01 17.40
CA ASP A 924 33.84 -6.24 17.97
C ASP A 924 33.39 -5.04 18.81
N THR A 925 32.08 -4.78 18.91
CA THR A 925 31.54 -3.64 19.67
C THR A 925 31.17 -4.04 21.10
N LYS A 926 31.67 -3.28 22.08
CA LYS A 926 31.36 -3.43 23.50
C LYS A 926 30.28 -2.44 23.94
N ILE A 927 29.22 -2.95 24.56
CA ILE A 927 28.04 -2.21 25.00
C ILE A 927 27.86 -2.43 26.50
N LEU A 928 27.66 -1.34 27.25
CA LEU A 928 27.34 -1.40 28.67
C LEU A 928 25.89 -0.97 28.89
N LEU A 929 25.09 -1.85 29.50
CA LEU A 929 23.70 -1.54 29.86
C LEU A 929 23.59 -1.38 31.37
N MET A 930 23.40 -0.14 31.84
CA MET A 930 23.40 0.19 33.26
C MET A 930 22.04 0.00 33.97
N GLY A 931 20.94 -0.21 33.23
CA GLY A 931 19.59 -0.11 33.82
C GLY A 931 19.44 1.25 34.52
N ASP A 932 19.02 1.24 35.78
CA ASP A 932 18.93 2.45 36.61
C ASP A 932 20.11 2.68 37.56
N ALA A 933 21.17 1.89 37.43
CA ALA A 933 22.36 2.00 38.27
C ALA A 933 23.02 3.38 38.13
N GLY A 934 23.43 3.97 39.26
CA GLY A 934 24.01 5.31 39.33
C GLY A 934 25.46 5.29 39.79
N TYR A 935 25.84 6.29 40.58
CA TYR A 935 27.23 6.51 40.98
C TYR A 935 27.81 5.37 41.83
N GLU A 936 26.99 4.70 42.66
CA GLU A 936 27.47 3.64 43.55
C GLU A 936 27.89 2.40 42.74
N ALA A 937 27.10 2.03 41.73
CA ALA A 937 27.48 1.00 40.78
C ALA A 937 28.72 1.39 39.93
N GLU A 938 28.80 2.64 39.45
CA GLU A 938 29.98 3.12 38.71
C GLU A 938 31.26 3.03 39.55
N GLU A 939 31.24 3.49 40.80
CA GLU A 939 32.38 3.43 41.72
C GLU A 939 32.82 1.97 41.94
N TYR A 940 31.86 1.07 42.15
CA TYR A 940 32.15 -0.37 42.28
C TYR A 940 32.82 -0.96 41.04
N LEU A 941 32.33 -0.63 39.84
CA LEU A 941 32.88 -1.12 38.57
C LEU A 941 34.32 -0.64 38.35
N LEU A 942 34.63 0.60 38.75
CA LEU A 942 35.98 1.18 38.67
C LEU A 942 36.93 0.55 39.70
N GLU A 943 36.52 0.49 40.98
CA GLU A 943 37.37 -0.03 42.06
C GLU A 943 37.81 -1.48 41.83
N ASN A 944 36.93 -2.28 41.23
CA ASN A 944 37.18 -3.70 40.96
C ASN A 944 37.82 -3.95 39.59
N ASN A 945 38.17 -2.91 38.82
CA ASN A 945 38.70 -2.99 37.45
C ASN A 945 37.87 -3.91 36.55
N LEU A 946 36.54 -3.87 36.68
CA LEU A 946 35.63 -4.73 35.93
C LEU A 946 35.37 -4.20 34.51
N MET A 947 35.78 -2.96 34.23
CA MET A 947 35.48 -2.27 32.98
C MET A 947 36.72 -1.64 32.34
N GLY A 948 36.68 -1.55 31.01
CA GLY A 948 37.67 -0.89 30.16
C GLY A 948 36.94 -0.10 29.09
N GLN A 949 37.50 0.01 27.87
CA GLN A 949 36.86 0.74 26.78
C GLN A 949 35.46 0.19 26.44
N VAL A 950 34.44 1.05 26.41
CA VAL A 950 33.04 0.75 26.06
C VAL A 950 32.63 1.60 24.87
N ASP A 951 32.21 1.01 23.76
CA ASP A 951 31.82 1.79 22.58
C ASP A 951 30.47 2.51 22.75
N ILE A 952 29.48 1.82 23.33
CA ILE A 952 28.11 2.29 23.54
C ILE A 952 27.71 2.13 25.02
N LEU A 953 27.32 3.23 25.66
CA LEU A 953 26.81 3.25 27.03
C LEU A 953 25.29 3.53 27.02
N LYS A 954 24.46 2.63 27.57
CA LYS A 954 23.13 3.03 28.03
C LYS A 954 23.30 3.62 29.43
N ALA A 955 23.14 4.93 29.53
CA ALA A 955 23.36 5.64 30.79
C ALA A 955 22.28 5.26 31.82
N GLY A 956 22.63 5.32 33.09
CA GLY A 956 21.73 4.97 34.18
C GLY A 956 20.47 5.85 34.19
N HIS A 957 19.37 5.30 34.71
CA HIS A 957 18.24 6.05 35.26
C HIS A 957 17.73 7.13 34.31
N HIS A 958 17.52 6.74 33.05
CA HIS A 958 16.96 7.61 32.00
C HIS A 958 17.75 8.90 31.75
N CYS A 959 19.07 8.89 32.00
CA CYS A 959 19.90 10.10 32.03
C CYS A 959 19.47 11.14 33.07
N SER A 960 18.98 10.69 34.23
CA SER A 960 18.77 11.52 35.42
C SER A 960 20.06 12.20 35.88
N ARG A 961 19.94 13.12 36.84
CA ARG A 961 21.10 13.84 37.41
C ARG A 961 22.20 12.91 37.93
N SER A 962 21.84 11.73 38.44
CA SER A 962 22.79 10.75 38.99
C SER A 962 23.11 9.60 38.05
N ALA A 963 22.78 9.73 36.76
CA ALA A 963 22.91 8.67 35.77
C ALA A 963 24.35 8.27 35.45
N THR A 964 25.26 9.24 35.42
CA THR A 964 26.68 8.98 35.17
C THR A 964 27.59 10.09 35.70
N SER A 965 28.80 9.72 36.13
CA SER A 965 29.77 10.63 36.74
C SER A 965 30.93 11.00 35.81
N ASP A 966 31.53 12.17 36.07
CA ASP A 966 32.72 12.65 35.36
C ASP A 966 33.91 11.69 35.45
N MET A 967 34.04 11.02 36.61
CA MET A 967 35.12 10.06 36.87
C MET A 967 34.93 8.79 36.04
N PHE A 968 33.71 8.27 35.98
CA PHE A 968 33.41 7.06 35.22
C PHE A 968 33.68 7.22 33.72
N LEU A 969 33.17 8.30 33.12
CA LEU A 969 33.39 8.57 31.69
C LEU A 969 34.86 8.80 31.33
N SER A 970 35.67 9.29 32.28
CA SER A 970 37.12 9.48 32.07
C SER A 970 37.91 8.16 31.97
N GLU A 971 37.37 7.06 32.49
CA GLU A 971 38.04 5.75 32.52
C GLU A 971 37.49 4.77 31.45
N ILE A 972 36.19 4.81 31.14
CA ILE A 972 35.56 3.86 30.19
C ILE A 972 35.63 4.28 28.71
N PHE A 973 36.06 5.50 28.41
CA PHE A 973 36.25 6.06 27.04
C PHE A 973 35.14 5.69 26.05
N THR A 974 33.91 6.17 26.30
CA THR A 974 32.76 5.87 25.43
C THR A 974 32.53 6.89 24.33
N SER A 975 31.99 6.41 23.19
CA SER A 975 31.72 7.26 22.02
C SER A 975 30.26 7.70 21.93
N ILE A 976 29.34 6.84 22.39
CA ILE A 976 27.89 7.06 22.29
C ILE A 976 27.24 6.76 23.64
N ALA A 977 26.38 7.65 24.11
CA ALA A 977 25.52 7.44 25.26
C ALA A 977 24.04 7.46 24.85
N ILE A 978 23.26 6.51 25.36
CA ILE A 978 21.82 6.40 25.11
C ILE A 978 21.03 6.82 26.35
N CYS A 979 20.05 7.71 26.13
CA CYS A 979 19.09 8.17 27.13
C CYS A 979 17.67 7.72 26.74
N SER A 980 17.12 6.74 27.45
CA SER A 980 15.72 6.33 27.30
C SER A 980 14.83 7.24 28.15
N CYS A 981 13.98 8.07 27.56
CA CYS A 981 13.02 8.89 28.31
C CYS A 981 11.95 9.46 27.37
N ASP A 982 10.90 10.08 27.93
CA ASP A 982 9.80 10.69 27.17
C ASP A 982 9.92 12.23 27.09
N THR A 983 9.34 12.84 26.05
CA THR A 983 9.18 14.30 25.88
C THR A 983 8.49 15.00 27.05
N ASP A 984 7.48 14.38 27.64
CA ASP A 984 6.60 14.97 28.66
C ASP A 984 6.82 14.40 30.08
N ASN A 985 7.98 13.79 30.33
CA ASN A 985 8.24 13.17 31.63
C ASN A 985 8.30 14.22 32.76
N THR A 986 7.64 13.94 33.88
CA THR A 986 7.58 14.87 35.02
C THR A 986 8.88 14.94 35.83
N PHE A 987 9.85 14.08 35.51
CA PHE A 987 11.13 13.93 36.22
C PHE A 987 12.20 14.90 35.70
N GLY A 988 12.00 15.49 34.52
CA GLY A 988 12.94 16.42 33.89
C GLY A 988 14.15 15.72 33.26
N HIS A 989 13.95 14.48 32.78
CA HIS A 989 14.97 13.70 32.08
C HIS A 989 14.95 13.99 30.56
N PRO A 990 16.09 13.92 29.85
CA PRO A 990 17.44 13.82 30.41
C PRO A 990 17.79 15.11 31.16
N HIS A 991 18.50 14.97 32.28
CA HIS A 991 18.84 16.12 33.12
C HIS A 991 20.03 16.89 32.51
N SER A 992 19.94 18.22 32.51
CA SER A 992 20.98 19.11 31.94
C SER A 992 22.41 18.81 32.43
N GLU A 993 22.60 18.60 33.73
CA GLU A 993 23.91 18.30 34.33
C GLU A 993 24.56 17.02 33.75
N THR A 994 23.75 16.01 33.44
CA THR A 994 24.22 14.75 32.83
C THR A 994 24.61 14.96 31.38
N ILE A 995 23.81 15.74 30.64
CA ILE A 995 24.13 16.12 29.26
C ILE A 995 25.43 16.93 29.21
N ASP A 996 25.61 17.90 30.12
CA ASP A 996 26.83 18.70 30.21
C ASP A 996 28.07 17.82 30.49
N ILE A 997 27.93 16.79 31.33
CA ILE A 997 28.99 15.81 31.59
C ILE A 997 29.31 14.99 30.33
N LEU A 998 28.30 14.50 29.61
CA LEU A 998 28.49 13.75 28.36
C LEU A 998 29.18 14.61 27.28
N GLU A 999 28.74 15.85 27.11
CA GLU A 999 29.33 16.80 26.17
C GLU A 999 30.77 17.17 26.53
N LYS A 1000 31.07 17.33 27.83
CA LYS A 1000 32.44 17.60 28.32
C LYS A 1000 33.42 16.50 27.90
N HIS A 1001 32.99 15.24 27.85
CA HIS A 1001 33.81 14.10 27.43
C HIS A 1001 33.73 13.81 25.92
N ASN A 1002 33.10 14.69 25.13
CA ASN A 1002 32.84 14.51 23.70
C ASN A 1002 32.06 13.22 23.37
N VAL A 1003 31.17 12.78 24.28
CA VAL A 1003 30.29 11.63 24.06
C VAL A 1003 29.06 12.10 23.30
N GLN A 1004 28.75 11.44 22.18
CA GLN A 1004 27.51 11.71 21.46
C GLN A 1004 26.34 11.13 22.24
N HIS A 1005 25.43 11.97 22.74
CA HIS A 1005 24.21 11.50 23.40
C HIS A 1005 23.07 11.36 22.38
N LEU A 1006 22.31 10.27 22.48
CA LEU A 1006 21.10 10.02 21.68
C LEU A 1006 19.93 9.77 22.62
N VAL A 1007 18.79 10.41 22.34
CA VAL A 1007 17.60 10.37 23.20
C VAL A 1007 16.43 9.74 22.45
N THR A 1008 15.80 8.72 23.04
CA THR A 1008 14.76 7.91 22.38
C THR A 1008 13.55 8.72 21.93
N TYR A 1009 13.06 9.68 22.72
CA TYR A 1009 11.93 10.50 22.28
C TYR A 1009 12.25 11.45 21.12
N GLN A 1010 13.53 11.78 20.92
CA GLN A 1010 13.97 12.69 19.84
C GLN A 1010 14.25 11.91 18.55
N GLU A 1011 14.91 10.75 18.68
CA GLU A 1011 15.38 9.97 17.54
C GLU A 1011 14.44 8.80 17.20
N GLY A 1012 13.44 8.51 18.03
CA GLY A 1012 12.63 7.30 17.95
C GLY A 1012 13.40 6.08 18.45
N ASN A 1013 13.12 4.91 17.89
CA ASN A 1013 13.90 3.70 18.17
C ASN A 1013 15.33 3.86 17.64
N ILE A 1014 16.33 3.63 18.49
CA ILE A 1014 17.74 3.76 18.11
C ILE A 1014 18.27 2.38 17.76
N VAL A 1015 18.65 2.19 16.50
CA VAL A 1015 19.03 0.87 15.94
C VAL A 1015 20.51 0.86 15.56
N PHE A 1016 21.25 -0.09 16.13
CA PHE A 1016 22.61 -0.43 15.73
C PHE A 1016 22.60 -1.78 15.00
N THR A 1017 23.22 -1.83 13.82
CA THR A 1017 23.40 -3.04 13.01
C THR A 1017 24.88 -3.32 12.82
N PHE A 1018 25.32 -4.56 13.07
CA PHE A 1018 26.73 -4.93 13.12
C PHE A 1018 27.19 -5.80 11.96
#